data_AF-A0A7N6F934-F1
#
_entry.id   AF-A0A7N6F934-F1
#
_cell.length_a   1.000
_cell.length_b   1.000
_cell.length_c   1.000
_cell.angle_alpha   90.00
_cell.angle_beta   90.00
_cell.angle_gamma   90.00
#
_symmetry.space_group_name_H-M   'P 1'
#
loop_
_entity.id
_entity.type
_entity.pdbx_description
1 polymer ?
#
loop_
_entity_poly.entity_id
_entity_poly.type
_entity_poly.pdbx_seq_one_letter_code
_entity_poly.pdbx_strand_id
1 'polypeptide(L)'
;LSRHICCHTEVTASCLNNLTYYRELLVTRLRSIQCILDNLLASGFFCEEDVEIVQRTVTKTDQVRKILELVQCKGEEACEYLIFIIYKICDAYIDLQPWLKEINYNPSNDITVMKVVNTDPISRYCEKMRHEMGRDTCFIMSYGQQEETRLEDLYTDTLMELLNDANESLGFMESLEQLLGDRAVFNPKGEIIYVMGDAGVGKSILLQKIQNLWSKKELQTDAIFFFTFRCRMFSMFSKDAEKISLKELLFKYNCYPDHDPDNEVFDYILRFPEKVIFTFDGYDEIQEDLSLMNVPEVVSPEDKAQPLQLLISLLCGKLLKGSQKVLTARTGIEMQSRVIKKKVALRGFSPDHLNTYINLHFKEQEHRKLVSVQLDASPHLCGLCSTPLFCWIVFRSFRHLHSMHDSFLLPDTCITLTDIFLLLSEVFLSRLFSPAASLLKKNSRCASETFKAGLRPLAAFAKLALQGMERGSFIYNQEEIATCGLTEEDLPLGFLRSASENDDKGNPTNFEFFHITLQCFLAAFALVLDEQAAASSILKFFTECSRKKEPSCLPFKCCDSSKPSENKPFATTEHFQFTNLFLCGLLSKTNSGLLETLVSPKLVKKKHALLKSYLSTSVKYHLRGLPHYNGDEGKKVHVLPNFLWMLRCIFETGSKDIAEMTAKGITAGFIKLGYCNVYSGDCTALNFVLQHRQKLLGVDMDNNNISDYGVKQLKPSFCKMTVVRLCVNHLSDSSIEVLAEELCKHKVVEVLGLYNNHITDVGAKLVAQIIEECPKLRVVKIGKNKLTSLGGKFLANAIRKSTSIFDVGMWGNNIGDEGAEAFAEALRYHPSLTNLSLSANGITSTGGKLLAEALKENNVLRIFWLVQNEMTDDAAPHLAEFIKANTGLTHFWLISNQFTVHGMKHLAEALTLNTNLKEICVKGNQLSEEEEKLFAEDKRLRFH
;
A
#
# COMPACT_ATOMS: atom_id res chain seq x y z
N LEU A 1 -37.13 61.17 16.50
CA LEU A 1 -36.11 61.98 17.20
C LEU A 1 -35.14 61.00 17.87
N SER A 2 -33.81 61.14 17.84
CA SER A 2 -32.97 62.24 17.34
C SER A 2 -31.76 61.70 16.55
N ARG A 3 -31.12 62.55 15.74
CA ARG A 3 -29.90 62.20 14.99
C ARG A 3 -28.73 61.95 15.94
N HIS A 4 -27.92 60.93 15.64
CA HIS A 4 -26.47 61.12 15.50
C HIS A 4 -25.97 60.22 14.37
N ILE A 5 -25.68 60.84 13.22
CA ILE A 5 -24.92 60.19 12.14
C ILE A 5 -23.46 60.35 12.53
N CYS A 6 -22.81 59.25 12.92
CA CYS A 6 -21.36 59.20 12.98
C CYS A 6 -20.87 58.61 11.66
N CYS A 7 -20.17 59.41 10.86
CA CYS A 7 -19.55 58.92 9.65
C CYS A 7 -18.36 58.03 10.03
N HIS A 8 -18.54 56.71 9.98
CA HIS A 8 -17.41 55.80 9.90
C HIS A 8 -16.76 55.97 8.53
N THR A 9 -15.85 56.93 8.43
CA THR A 9 -14.76 56.86 7.45
C THR A 9 -13.95 55.61 7.79
N GLU A 10 -13.87 54.66 6.87
CA GLU A 10 -12.90 53.58 6.96
C GLU A 10 -11.51 54.21 6.97
N VAL A 11 -10.83 54.13 8.11
CA VAL A 11 -9.45 54.61 8.22
C VAL A 11 -8.58 53.53 7.59
N THR A 12 -8.19 53.74 6.33
CA THR A 12 -7.14 52.95 5.68
C THR A 12 -5.88 53.01 6.54
N ALA A 13 -5.40 51.84 6.97
CA ALA A 13 -4.24 51.75 7.85
C ALA A 13 -2.98 52.16 7.07
N SER A 14 -2.40 53.31 7.43
CA SER A 14 -1.31 53.91 6.66
C SER A 14 -0.14 52.95 6.43
N CYS A 15 0.29 52.85 5.17
CA CYS A 15 1.37 51.97 4.75
C CYS A 15 2.72 52.42 5.34
N LEU A 16 3.00 53.72 5.39
CA LEU A 16 4.17 54.28 6.06
C LEU A 16 4.21 53.94 7.56
N ASN A 17 3.06 54.00 8.24
CA ASN A 17 2.96 53.60 9.65
C ASN A 17 3.20 52.08 9.84
N ASN A 18 2.63 51.25 8.97
CA ASN A 18 2.88 49.80 8.99
C ASN A 18 4.36 49.47 8.73
N LEU A 19 4.99 50.05 7.71
CA LEU A 19 6.43 49.87 7.44
C LEU A 19 7.31 50.37 8.59
N THR A 20 6.88 51.38 9.34
CA THR A 20 7.58 51.88 10.53
C THR A 20 7.48 50.91 11.70
N TYR A 21 6.26 50.43 12.00
CA TYR A 21 6.00 49.53 13.13
C TYR A 21 6.66 48.16 12.94
N TYR A 22 6.53 47.57 11.75
CA TYR A 22 7.08 46.24 11.42
C TYR A 22 8.51 46.29 10.84
N ARG A 23 9.23 47.42 11.01
CA ARG A 23 10.56 47.66 10.42
C ARG A 23 11.59 46.57 10.75
N GLU A 24 11.60 46.06 11.98
CA GLU A 24 12.51 44.98 12.39
C GLU A 24 12.20 43.66 11.66
N LEU A 25 10.91 43.26 11.62
CA LEU A 25 10.46 42.06 10.90
C LEU A 25 10.85 42.12 9.41
N LEU A 26 10.61 43.25 8.76
CA LEU A 26 10.93 43.47 7.35
C LEU A 26 12.44 43.37 7.08
N VAL A 27 13.27 44.05 7.90
CA VAL A 27 14.74 43.96 7.82
C VAL A 27 15.27 42.53 8.03
N THR A 28 14.58 41.70 8.80
CA THR A 28 14.96 40.29 9.04
C THR A 28 14.47 39.31 7.97
N ARG A 29 13.33 39.59 7.31
CA ARG A 29 12.63 38.62 6.44
C ARG A 29 12.68 38.93 4.94
N LEU A 30 12.91 40.17 4.54
CA LEU A 30 12.94 40.58 3.14
C LEU A 30 14.29 40.22 2.50
N ARG A 31 14.28 39.31 1.51
CA ARG A 31 15.51 38.67 0.97
C ARG A 31 15.82 38.95 -0.50
N SER A 32 14.80 39.08 -1.36
CA SER A 32 14.97 39.37 -2.79
C SER A 32 15.10 40.87 -3.07
N ILE A 33 16.19 41.44 -2.59
CA ILE A 33 16.43 42.89 -2.58
C ILE A 33 16.47 43.47 -4.00
N GLN A 34 17.13 42.79 -4.94
CA GLN A 34 17.21 43.26 -6.33
C GLN A 34 15.82 43.31 -6.97
N CYS A 35 14.96 42.33 -6.72
CA CYS A 35 13.60 42.31 -7.27
C CYS A 35 12.74 43.49 -6.77
N ILE A 36 12.94 43.95 -5.53
CA ILE A 36 12.29 45.19 -5.06
C ILE A 36 12.87 46.42 -5.78
N LEU A 37 14.20 46.51 -5.94
CA LEU A 37 14.85 47.62 -6.64
C LEU A 37 14.40 47.72 -8.11
N ASP A 38 14.33 46.59 -8.82
CA ASP A 38 13.86 46.51 -10.21
C ASP A 38 12.45 47.08 -10.36
N ASN A 39 11.54 46.71 -9.44
CA ASN A 39 10.15 47.15 -9.46
C ASN A 39 9.99 48.62 -9.02
N LEU A 40 10.74 49.09 -8.03
CA LEU A 40 10.73 50.50 -7.60
C LEU A 40 11.34 51.44 -8.65
N LEU A 41 12.34 50.97 -9.40
CA LEU A 41 12.91 51.69 -10.54
C LEU A 41 11.95 51.71 -11.73
N ALA A 42 11.38 50.55 -12.11
CA ALA A 42 10.46 50.43 -13.25
C ALA A 42 9.11 51.15 -13.05
N SER A 43 8.72 51.41 -11.80
CA SER A 43 7.54 52.24 -11.44
C SER A 43 7.84 53.74 -11.33
N GLY A 44 9.12 54.14 -11.36
CA GLY A 44 9.55 55.53 -11.24
C GLY A 44 9.58 56.09 -9.81
N PHE A 45 9.33 55.28 -8.78
CA PHE A 45 9.50 55.71 -7.38
C PHE A 45 10.99 55.88 -7.02
N PHE A 46 11.86 55.01 -7.55
CA PHE A 46 13.32 55.12 -7.42
C PHE A 46 13.94 55.59 -8.75
N CYS A 47 15.05 56.32 -8.68
CA CYS A 47 15.95 56.55 -9.82
C CYS A 47 17.20 55.65 -9.73
N GLU A 48 18.06 55.69 -10.76
CA GLU A 48 19.32 54.94 -10.77
C GLU A 48 20.23 55.31 -9.58
N GLU A 49 20.23 56.58 -9.15
CA GLU A 49 20.97 57.03 -7.96
C GLU A 49 20.44 56.40 -6.65
N ASP A 50 19.12 56.25 -6.49
CA ASP A 50 18.52 55.56 -5.34
C ASP A 50 18.94 54.08 -5.29
N VAL A 51 18.97 53.42 -6.46
CA VAL A 51 19.38 52.01 -6.60
C VAL A 51 20.87 51.85 -6.28
N GLU A 52 21.73 52.72 -6.80
CA GLU A 52 23.15 52.76 -6.45
C GLU A 52 23.38 52.99 -4.95
N ILE A 53 22.63 53.91 -4.32
CA ILE A 53 22.72 54.19 -2.88
C ILE A 53 22.40 52.94 -2.05
N VAL A 54 21.44 52.12 -2.47
CA VAL A 54 21.16 50.82 -1.83
C VAL A 54 22.28 49.82 -2.11
N GLN A 55 22.64 49.60 -3.37
CA GLN A 55 23.62 48.59 -3.77
C GLN A 55 25.03 48.82 -3.18
N ARG A 56 25.40 50.10 -2.91
CA ARG A 56 26.64 50.47 -2.21
C ARG A 56 26.67 50.05 -0.72
N THR A 57 25.55 49.63 -0.12
CA THR A 57 25.54 49.12 1.27
C THR A 57 25.87 47.62 1.34
N VAL A 58 26.76 47.25 2.26
CA VAL A 58 27.50 45.97 2.24
C VAL A 58 26.67 44.77 2.67
N THR A 59 25.69 44.93 3.57
CA THR A 59 24.89 43.80 4.07
C THR A 59 23.45 43.86 3.56
N LYS A 60 22.85 42.69 3.31
CA LYS A 60 21.43 42.59 2.91
C LYS A 60 20.49 43.26 3.92
N THR A 61 20.81 43.25 5.22
CA THR A 61 19.96 43.92 6.23
C THR A 61 20.07 45.44 6.17
N ASP A 62 21.24 45.99 5.83
CA ASP A 62 21.42 47.43 5.63
C ASP A 62 20.79 47.90 4.31
N GLN A 63 20.86 47.08 3.26
CA GLN A 63 20.15 47.31 2.00
C GLN A 63 18.63 47.44 2.24
N VAL A 64 18.03 46.56 3.05
CA VAL A 64 16.60 46.67 3.41
C VAL A 64 16.30 47.89 4.28
N ARG A 65 17.16 48.24 5.26
CA ARG A 65 17.03 49.49 6.03
C ARG A 65 17.03 50.72 5.11
N LYS A 66 17.92 50.73 4.11
CA LYS A 66 18.08 51.81 3.13
C LYS A 66 16.89 51.91 2.18
N ILE A 67 16.35 50.77 1.70
CA ILE A 67 15.09 50.73 0.92
C ILE A 67 13.94 51.29 1.75
N LEU A 68 13.74 50.83 2.98
CA LEU A 68 12.65 51.30 3.83
C LEU A 68 12.75 52.81 4.10
N GLU A 69 13.94 53.34 4.37
CA GLU A 69 14.17 54.80 4.47
C GLU A 69 13.79 55.55 3.19
N LEU A 70 14.30 55.12 2.03
CA LEU A 70 14.04 55.80 0.76
C LEU A 70 12.55 55.75 0.40
N VAL A 71 11.91 54.58 0.51
CA VAL A 71 10.47 54.41 0.27
C VAL A 71 9.64 55.29 1.21
N GLN A 72 9.97 55.35 2.50
CA GLN A 72 9.30 56.23 3.46
C GLN A 72 9.48 57.73 3.14
N CYS A 73 10.64 58.12 2.61
CA CYS A 73 10.87 59.49 2.12
C CYS A 73 10.14 59.83 0.81
N LYS A 74 9.79 58.84 -0.02
CA LYS A 74 9.05 59.02 -1.29
C LYS A 74 7.53 59.11 -1.09
N GLY A 75 7.02 58.72 0.09
CA GLY A 75 5.63 58.94 0.49
C GLY A 75 4.75 57.69 0.50
N GLU A 76 3.46 57.88 0.73
CA GLU A 76 2.51 56.79 1.03
C GLU A 76 2.30 55.85 -0.16
N GLU A 77 2.23 56.36 -1.39
CA GLU A 77 2.09 55.54 -2.61
C GLU A 77 3.28 54.59 -2.82
N ALA A 78 4.50 55.08 -2.58
CA ALA A 78 5.70 54.25 -2.63
C ALA A 78 5.71 53.20 -1.49
N CYS A 79 5.23 53.58 -0.29
CA CYS A 79 5.07 52.67 0.83
C CYS A 79 4.06 51.57 0.53
N GLU A 80 2.91 51.90 -0.06
CA GLU A 80 1.91 50.92 -0.48
C GLU A 80 2.44 50.04 -1.61
N TYR A 81 3.10 50.60 -2.62
CA TYR A 81 3.66 49.83 -3.73
C TYR A 81 4.75 48.84 -3.28
N LEU A 82 5.55 49.17 -2.26
CA LEU A 82 6.47 48.21 -1.63
C LEU A 82 5.72 47.01 -1.02
N ILE A 83 4.62 47.26 -0.30
CA ILE A 83 3.76 46.19 0.26
C ILE A 83 3.08 45.41 -0.88
N PHE A 84 2.70 46.07 -1.96
CA PHE A 84 2.11 45.46 -3.15
C PHE A 84 3.08 44.53 -3.89
N ILE A 85 4.37 44.87 -4.00
CA ILE A 85 5.41 43.97 -4.53
C ILE A 85 5.48 42.70 -3.66
N ILE A 86 5.49 42.85 -2.34
CA ILE A 86 5.52 41.73 -1.36
C ILE A 86 4.25 40.88 -1.42
N TYR A 87 3.09 41.49 -1.69
CA TYR A 87 1.80 40.85 -1.88
C TYR A 87 1.64 40.16 -3.25
N LYS A 88 2.30 40.66 -4.31
CA LYS A 88 2.21 40.09 -5.66
C LYS A 88 3.20 38.96 -5.90
N ILE A 89 4.42 39.05 -5.38
CA ILE A 89 5.49 38.06 -5.60
C ILE A 89 5.56 37.11 -4.40
N CYS A 90 4.49 36.34 -4.19
CA CYS A 90 4.25 35.63 -2.93
C CYS A 90 5.35 34.62 -2.56
N ASP A 91 6.04 34.03 -3.54
CA ASP A 91 7.07 33.01 -3.29
C ASP A 91 8.41 33.61 -2.86
N ALA A 92 8.85 34.72 -3.47
CA ALA A 92 10.05 35.45 -3.04
C ALA A 92 9.94 36.02 -1.61
N TYR A 93 8.71 36.22 -1.12
CA TYR A 93 8.41 36.81 0.19
C TYR A 93 7.44 35.96 1.02
N ILE A 94 7.53 34.62 0.92
CA ILE A 94 6.61 33.69 1.61
C ILE A 94 6.59 33.88 3.14
N ASP A 95 7.75 34.21 3.72
CA ASP A 95 7.95 34.56 5.14
C ASP A 95 7.12 35.77 5.61
N LEU A 96 6.69 36.66 4.70
CA LEU A 96 5.94 37.88 4.98
C LEU A 96 4.42 37.74 4.74
N GLN A 97 3.97 36.62 4.19
CA GLN A 97 2.54 36.37 3.95
C GLN A 97 1.68 36.29 5.24
N PRO A 98 2.18 35.82 6.40
CA PRO A 98 1.46 35.94 7.67
C PRO A 98 1.26 37.41 8.10
N TRP A 99 2.28 38.24 7.90
CA TRP A 99 2.26 39.67 8.24
C TRP A 99 1.27 40.46 7.36
N LEU A 100 1.20 40.18 6.07
CA LEU A 100 0.18 40.77 5.18
C LEU A 100 -1.25 40.50 5.66
N LYS A 101 -1.51 39.33 6.27
CA LYS A 101 -2.80 38.98 6.88
C LYS A 101 -3.00 39.69 8.23
N GLU A 102 -1.96 39.80 9.04
CA GLU A 102 -1.97 40.52 10.33
C GLU A 102 -2.37 42.00 10.15
N ILE A 103 -1.80 42.69 9.16
CA ILE A 103 -2.16 44.07 8.83
C ILE A 103 -3.45 44.19 7.99
N ASN A 104 -4.10 43.07 7.66
CA ASN A 104 -5.27 42.98 6.76
C ASN A 104 -5.07 43.75 5.44
N TYR A 105 -3.92 43.57 4.79
CA TYR A 105 -3.58 44.31 3.58
C TYR A 105 -4.53 43.99 2.42
N ASN A 106 -5.11 45.04 1.85
CA ASN A 106 -5.87 45.00 0.61
C ASN A 106 -5.45 46.22 -0.24
N PRO A 107 -4.90 46.04 -1.45
CA PRO A 107 -4.32 47.13 -2.23
C PRO A 107 -5.36 48.13 -2.74
N SER A 108 -4.99 49.41 -2.75
CA SER A 108 -5.77 50.50 -3.34
C SER A 108 -5.94 50.34 -4.86
N ASN A 109 -7.04 50.88 -5.39
CA ASN A 109 -7.35 50.80 -6.82
C ASN A 109 -6.20 51.32 -7.69
N ASP A 110 -5.61 52.45 -7.29
CA ASP A 110 -4.52 53.11 -8.03
C ASP A 110 -3.26 52.24 -8.09
N ILE A 111 -2.89 51.61 -6.97
CA ILE A 111 -1.78 50.65 -6.91
C ILE A 111 -2.08 49.35 -7.67
N THR A 112 -3.34 48.87 -7.73
CA THR A 112 -3.65 47.62 -8.46
C THR A 112 -3.41 47.70 -9.97
N VAL A 113 -3.36 48.90 -10.55
CA VAL A 113 -3.05 49.12 -11.98
C VAL A 113 -1.55 49.09 -12.26
N MET A 114 -0.70 49.25 -11.25
CA MET A 114 0.76 49.26 -11.42
C MET A 114 1.31 47.85 -11.73
N LYS A 115 2.23 47.77 -12.70
CA LYS A 115 2.82 46.51 -13.14
C LYS A 115 3.96 46.07 -12.23
N VAL A 116 3.73 45.04 -11.44
CA VAL A 116 4.79 44.28 -10.74
C VAL A 116 5.32 43.16 -11.64
N VAL A 117 6.63 42.94 -11.65
CA VAL A 117 7.32 41.87 -12.38
C VAL A 117 8.15 41.04 -11.40
N ASN A 118 7.97 39.72 -11.41
CA ASN A 118 8.88 38.83 -10.71
C ASN A 118 10.21 38.75 -11.48
N THR A 119 11.31 39.18 -10.86
CA THR A 119 12.67 39.09 -11.40
C THR A 119 13.56 38.12 -10.61
N ASP A 120 13.12 37.63 -9.46
CA ASP A 120 13.89 36.70 -8.60
C ASP A 120 14.05 35.32 -9.27
N PRO A 121 15.28 34.83 -9.54
CA PRO A 121 15.48 33.58 -10.29
C PRO A 121 14.85 32.35 -9.64
N ILE A 122 14.93 32.26 -8.30
CA ILE A 122 14.43 31.14 -7.50
C ILE A 122 12.90 31.13 -7.50
N SER A 123 12.28 32.28 -7.26
CA SER A 123 10.82 32.46 -7.30
C SER A 123 10.26 32.20 -8.68
N ARG A 124 10.90 32.71 -9.74
CA ARG A 124 10.47 32.50 -11.14
C ARG A 124 10.53 31.03 -11.54
N TYR A 125 11.61 30.32 -11.18
CA TYR A 125 11.72 28.89 -11.45
C TYR A 125 10.71 28.07 -10.64
N CYS A 126 10.47 28.43 -9.38
CA CYS A 126 9.44 27.82 -8.55
C CYS A 126 8.02 28.02 -9.12
N GLU A 127 7.70 29.22 -9.61
CA GLU A 127 6.42 29.54 -10.27
C GLU A 127 6.27 28.74 -11.58
N LYS A 128 7.31 28.66 -12.41
CA LYS A 128 7.34 27.85 -13.64
C LYS A 128 7.10 26.37 -13.35
N MET A 129 7.88 25.80 -12.43
CA MET A 129 7.79 24.40 -12.03
C MET A 129 6.41 24.06 -11.48
N ARG A 130 5.78 24.94 -10.69
CA ARG A 130 4.39 24.75 -10.25
C ARG A 130 3.37 24.88 -11.39
N HIS A 131 3.59 25.77 -12.36
CA HIS A 131 2.69 25.90 -13.51
C HIS A 131 2.71 24.64 -14.39
N GLU A 132 3.90 24.15 -14.75
CA GLU A 132 4.09 22.96 -15.57
C GLU A 132 3.60 21.70 -14.82
N MET A 133 4.03 21.48 -13.58
CA MET A 133 3.54 20.36 -12.76
C MET A 133 2.03 20.45 -12.49
N GLY A 134 1.48 21.67 -12.34
CA GLY A 134 0.04 21.88 -12.16
C GLY A 134 -0.75 21.47 -13.40
N ARG A 135 -0.28 21.81 -14.60
CA ARG A 135 -0.82 21.35 -15.89
C ARG A 135 -0.78 19.82 -15.98
N ASP A 136 0.39 19.23 -15.73
CA ASP A 136 0.67 17.80 -16.00
C ASP A 136 0.05 16.86 -14.94
N THR A 137 -0.36 17.39 -13.79
CA THR A 137 -1.05 16.65 -12.72
C THR A 137 -2.55 16.94 -12.60
N CYS A 138 -3.07 17.92 -13.35
CA CYS A 138 -4.48 18.32 -13.26
C CYS A 138 -5.46 17.19 -13.63
N PHE A 139 -5.03 16.30 -14.54
CA PHE A 139 -5.82 15.19 -15.04
C PHE A 139 -5.21 13.84 -14.65
N ILE A 140 -6.07 12.87 -14.34
CA ILE A 140 -5.68 11.47 -14.37
C ILE A 140 -5.36 11.14 -15.83
N MET A 141 -4.11 10.76 -16.12
CA MET A 141 -3.72 10.34 -17.47
C MET A 141 -4.56 9.13 -17.89
N SER A 142 -5.52 9.37 -18.78
CA SER A 142 -6.70 8.53 -18.96
C SER A 142 -6.53 7.40 -19.98
N TYR A 143 -7.39 6.39 -19.90
CA TYR A 143 -7.43 5.18 -20.74
C TYR A 143 -8.12 5.40 -22.10
N GLY A 144 -7.70 6.48 -22.73
CA GLY A 144 -8.20 7.01 -23.98
C GLY A 144 -7.69 8.44 -24.09
N GLN A 145 -6.92 8.71 -25.14
CA GLN A 145 -6.27 10.00 -25.44
C GLN A 145 -7.28 11.11 -25.83
N GLN A 146 -8.53 11.02 -25.34
CA GLN A 146 -9.69 11.83 -25.74
C GLN A 146 -10.64 12.15 -24.57
N GLU A 147 -10.49 11.53 -23.38
CA GLU A 147 -11.30 11.82 -22.19
C GLU A 147 -10.42 12.01 -20.95
N GLU A 148 -9.82 13.20 -20.83
CA GLU A 148 -9.08 13.62 -19.66
C GLU A 148 -10.05 13.84 -18.49
N THR A 149 -9.99 12.99 -17.46
CA THR A 149 -10.77 13.19 -16.24
C THR A 149 -9.90 13.89 -15.21
N ARG A 150 -10.39 14.97 -14.58
CA ARG A 150 -9.62 15.70 -13.58
C ARG A 150 -9.26 14.80 -12.41
N LEU A 151 -8.06 14.98 -11.86
CA LEU A 151 -7.62 14.26 -10.66
C LEU A 151 -8.61 14.50 -9.50
N GLU A 152 -9.10 15.73 -9.35
CA GLU A 152 -10.04 16.10 -8.28
C GLU A 152 -11.44 15.50 -8.43
N ASP A 153 -11.88 15.16 -9.64
CA ASP A 153 -13.23 14.63 -9.88
C ASP A 153 -13.36 13.14 -9.54
N LEU A 154 -12.24 12.42 -9.41
CA LEU A 154 -12.18 10.96 -9.20
C LEU A 154 -11.15 10.48 -8.16
N TYR A 155 -10.26 11.33 -7.64
CA TYR A 155 -9.30 10.90 -6.62
C TYR A 155 -10.03 10.53 -5.32
N THR A 156 -9.80 9.30 -4.88
CA THR A 156 -10.13 8.79 -3.56
C THR A 156 -8.85 8.27 -2.94
N ASP A 157 -8.60 8.59 -1.67
CA ASP A 157 -7.46 8.05 -0.93
C ASP A 157 -7.48 6.51 -0.85
N THR A 158 -6.36 5.94 -0.42
CA THR A 158 -6.24 4.50 -0.18
C THR A 158 -5.78 4.26 1.25
N LEU A 159 -6.10 3.09 1.80
CA LEU A 159 -5.61 2.65 3.11
C LEU A 159 -4.08 2.61 3.11
N MET A 160 -3.46 3.62 3.72
CA MET A 160 -2.02 3.73 3.93
C MET A 160 -1.68 3.24 5.34
N GLU A 161 -1.01 2.10 5.41
CA GLU A 161 -0.54 1.49 6.66
C GLU A 161 0.91 1.91 6.96
N LEU A 162 1.18 2.37 8.18
CA LEU A 162 2.51 2.71 8.66
C LEU A 162 3.22 1.45 9.14
N LEU A 163 4.48 1.27 8.75
CA LEU A 163 5.27 0.07 9.11
C LEU A 163 6.58 0.45 9.84
N ASN A 164 6.97 -0.35 10.83
CA ASN A 164 8.31 -0.29 11.43
C ASN A 164 9.37 -0.97 10.53
N ASP A 165 10.65 -0.96 10.93
CA ASP A 165 11.70 -1.58 10.09
C ASP A 165 11.53 -3.11 9.96
N ALA A 166 10.96 -3.79 10.95
CA ALA A 166 10.59 -5.21 10.89
C ALA A 166 9.33 -5.49 10.05
N ASN A 167 8.76 -4.47 9.39
CA ASN A 167 7.52 -4.49 8.62
C ASN A 167 6.26 -4.85 9.44
N GLU A 168 6.28 -4.59 10.75
CA GLU A 168 5.10 -4.71 11.62
C GLU A 168 4.24 -3.43 11.54
N SER A 169 2.93 -3.60 11.69
CA SER A 169 1.95 -2.50 11.64
C SER A 169 2.08 -1.54 12.83
N LEU A 170 2.16 -0.25 12.52
CA LEU A 170 2.07 0.88 13.44
C LEU A 170 0.69 1.59 13.34
N GLY A 171 -0.28 0.95 12.70
CA GLY A 171 -1.60 1.51 12.41
C GLY A 171 -1.68 2.23 11.06
N PHE A 172 -2.83 2.85 10.79
CA PHE A 172 -3.11 3.55 9.53
C PHE A 172 -2.89 5.06 9.64
N MET A 173 -2.64 5.71 8.51
CA MET A 173 -2.64 7.18 8.38
C MET A 173 -4.08 7.70 8.24
N GLU A 174 -4.40 8.83 8.87
CA GLU A 174 -5.72 9.47 8.70
C GLU A 174 -5.77 10.52 7.58
N SER A 175 -4.62 11.11 7.19
CA SER A 175 -4.53 12.06 6.07
C SER A 175 -3.21 11.94 5.31
N LEU A 176 -3.22 12.37 4.04
CA LEU A 176 -2.04 12.39 3.16
C LEU A 176 -0.91 13.31 3.69
N GLU A 177 -1.26 14.35 4.44
CA GLU A 177 -0.31 15.29 5.06
C GLU A 177 0.63 14.57 6.03
N GLN A 178 0.15 13.50 6.68
CA GLN A 178 0.94 12.66 7.57
C GLN A 178 2.00 11.83 6.83
N LEU A 179 2.08 11.86 5.50
CA LEU A 179 3.10 11.13 4.73
C LEU A 179 4.49 11.73 4.93
N LEU A 180 4.62 13.04 4.70
CA LEU A 180 5.89 13.77 4.80
C LEU A 180 6.27 14.07 6.26
N GLY A 181 5.27 14.22 7.15
CA GLY A 181 5.48 14.47 8.58
C GLY A 181 6.08 13.30 9.37
N ASP A 182 6.65 13.60 10.54
CA ASP A 182 7.49 12.68 11.31
C ASP A 182 6.76 11.55 12.08
N ARG A 183 5.42 11.40 11.92
CA ARG A 183 4.69 10.24 12.46
C ARG A 183 5.30 8.94 11.92
N ALA A 184 5.60 8.00 12.82
CA ALA A 184 6.19 6.69 12.52
C ALA A 184 7.57 6.69 11.80
N VAL A 185 8.37 7.73 12.00
CA VAL A 185 9.80 7.72 11.62
C VAL A 185 10.57 6.79 12.57
N PHE A 186 11.15 5.71 12.02
CA PHE A 186 12.01 4.78 12.79
C PHE A 186 13.51 5.05 12.61
N ASN A 187 13.89 5.80 11.57
CA ASN A 187 15.29 6.15 11.29
C ASN A 187 15.39 7.65 10.93
N PRO A 188 15.60 8.55 11.92
CA PRO A 188 15.75 9.98 11.68
C PRO A 188 16.96 10.39 10.83
N LYS A 189 17.86 9.46 10.48
CA LYS A 189 19.00 9.68 9.58
C LYS A 189 18.73 9.23 8.14
N GLY A 190 17.61 8.57 7.90
CA GLY A 190 17.14 8.22 6.56
C GLY A 190 16.46 9.41 5.89
N GLU A 191 16.48 9.42 4.57
CA GLU A 191 15.93 10.50 3.73
C GLU A 191 14.76 10.02 2.86
N ILE A 192 14.60 8.69 2.71
CA ILE A 192 13.57 8.06 1.88
C ILE A 192 12.34 7.67 2.69
N ILE A 193 11.17 8.20 2.30
CA ILE A 193 9.86 7.65 2.63
C ILE A 193 9.57 6.55 1.61
N TYR A 194 9.59 5.29 2.06
CA TYR A 194 9.46 4.12 1.18
C TYR A 194 8.01 3.65 1.12
N VAL A 195 7.43 3.67 -0.08
CA VAL A 195 6.00 3.48 -0.34
C VAL A 195 5.78 2.19 -1.13
N MET A 196 5.46 1.12 -0.41
CA MET A 196 5.21 -0.20 -0.97
C MET A 196 3.73 -0.41 -1.32
N GLY A 197 3.46 -1.36 -2.22
CA GLY A 197 2.12 -1.86 -2.49
C GLY A 197 2.04 -2.58 -3.83
N ASP A 198 0.95 -3.29 -4.09
CA ASP A 198 0.84 -4.18 -5.25
C ASP A 198 0.61 -3.44 -6.58
N ALA A 199 0.53 -4.18 -7.69
CA ALA A 199 0.23 -3.61 -9.01
C ALA A 199 -1.21 -3.05 -9.04
N GLY A 200 -1.39 -1.86 -9.61
CA GLY A 200 -2.71 -1.21 -9.69
C GLY A 200 -3.27 -0.64 -8.37
N VAL A 201 -2.53 -0.70 -7.25
CA VAL A 201 -3.01 -0.24 -5.93
C VAL A 201 -3.07 1.29 -5.77
N GLY A 202 -2.53 2.06 -6.73
CA GLY A 202 -2.59 3.54 -6.75
C GLY A 202 -1.28 4.29 -6.51
N LYS A 203 -0.12 3.61 -6.37
CA LYS A 203 1.19 4.24 -6.06
C LYS A 203 1.52 5.48 -6.90
N SER A 204 1.39 5.41 -8.22
CA SER A 204 1.67 6.54 -9.13
C SER A 204 0.63 7.68 -8.97
N ILE A 205 -0.62 7.36 -8.67
CA ILE A 205 -1.70 8.34 -8.46
C ILE A 205 -1.51 9.07 -7.13
N LEU A 206 -1.00 8.39 -6.10
CA LEU A 206 -0.58 8.99 -4.84
C LEU A 206 0.53 10.03 -5.07
N LEU A 207 1.57 9.70 -5.84
CA LEU A 207 2.61 10.66 -6.23
C LEU A 207 2.02 11.84 -7.02
N GLN A 208 1.15 11.55 -8.00
CA GLN A 208 0.47 12.58 -8.80
C GLN A 208 -0.37 13.54 -7.92
N LYS A 209 -1.04 13.04 -6.87
CA LYS A 209 -1.80 13.88 -5.93
C LYS A 209 -0.88 14.75 -5.07
N ILE A 210 0.24 14.23 -4.58
CA ILE A 210 1.23 15.02 -3.81
C ILE A 210 1.81 16.15 -4.68
N GLN A 211 2.19 15.83 -5.93
CA GLN A 211 2.65 16.79 -6.94
C GLN A 211 1.57 17.86 -7.23
N ASN A 212 0.31 17.46 -7.40
CA ASN A 212 -0.80 18.39 -7.63
C ASN A 212 -1.04 19.33 -6.43
N LEU A 213 -1.05 18.79 -5.20
CA LEU A 213 -1.17 19.60 -3.98
C LEU A 213 -0.01 20.59 -3.84
N TRP A 214 1.23 20.21 -4.17
CA TRP A 214 2.37 21.12 -4.16
C TRP A 214 2.23 22.23 -5.21
N SER A 215 1.81 21.89 -6.43
CA SER A 215 1.58 22.85 -7.52
C SER A 215 0.57 23.95 -7.15
N LYS A 216 -0.44 23.61 -6.35
CA LYS A 216 -1.49 24.51 -5.85
C LYS A 216 -1.14 25.25 -4.56
N LYS A 217 0.01 24.96 -3.95
CA LYS A 217 0.43 25.42 -2.61
C LYS A 217 -0.49 24.91 -1.48
N GLU A 218 -1.14 23.77 -1.70
CA GLU A 218 -2.02 23.07 -0.75
C GLU A 218 -1.26 22.00 0.07
N LEU A 219 -0.11 21.52 -0.42
CA LEU A 219 0.72 20.57 0.31
C LEU A 219 1.41 21.25 1.51
N GLN A 220 1.22 20.71 2.71
CA GLN A 220 1.93 21.15 3.91
C GLN A 220 3.43 20.79 3.84
N THR A 221 4.24 21.67 3.25
CA THR A 221 5.70 21.55 3.17
C THR A 221 6.35 22.93 3.06
N ASP A 222 7.60 23.04 3.49
CA ASP A 222 8.45 24.22 3.34
C ASP A 222 9.39 24.16 2.11
N ALA A 223 9.20 23.15 1.24
CA ALA A 223 10.00 22.89 0.04
C ALA A 223 9.68 23.82 -1.14
N ILE A 224 10.74 24.38 -1.73
CA ILE A 224 10.70 25.36 -2.83
C ILE A 224 10.83 24.67 -4.20
N PHE A 225 11.42 23.47 -4.27
CA PHE A 225 11.57 22.72 -5.51
C PHE A 225 11.05 21.29 -5.36
N PHE A 226 10.48 20.76 -6.44
CA PHE A 226 9.87 19.43 -6.48
C PHE A 226 10.26 18.76 -7.79
N PHE A 227 11.14 17.75 -7.73
CA PHE A 227 11.61 17.02 -8.91
C PHE A 227 10.96 15.64 -9.00
N THR A 228 10.55 15.27 -10.21
CA THR A 228 9.82 14.04 -10.50
C THR A 228 10.62 13.14 -11.43
N PHE A 229 10.65 11.84 -11.14
CA PHE A 229 11.38 10.87 -11.93
C PHE A 229 10.61 9.54 -11.99
N ARG A 230 10.42 8.98 -13.19
CA ARG A 230 9.89 7.62 -13.39
C ARG A 230 11.08 6.67 -13.48
N CYS A 231 11.27 5.78 -12.52
CA CYS A 231 12.50 4.98 -12.39
C CYS A 231 12.83 4.16 -13.66
N ARG A 232 11.81 3.72 -14.41
CA ARG A 232 11.99 3.08 -15.73
C ARG A 232 12.81 3.88 -16.73
N MET A 233 12.84 5.22 -16.65
CA MET A 233 13.64 6.05 -17.57
C MET A 233 15.14 5.75 -17.45
N PHE A 234 15.60 5.36 -16.27
CA PHE A 234 17.00 5.01 -16.04
C PHE A 234 17.38 3.66 -16.67
N SER A 235 16.39 2.82 -17.02
CA SER A 235 16.56 1.63 -17.85
C SER A 235 16.59 1.93 -19.36
N MET A 236 16.23 3.15 -19.80
CA MET A 236 16.24 3.55 -21.22
C MET A 236 17.59 4.10 -21.68
N PHE A 237 18.44 4.54 -20.75
CA PHE A 237 19.81 4.94 -21.07
C PHE A 237 20.66 3.69 -21.36
N SER A 238 21.17 3.60 -22.59
CA SER A 238 22.15 2.57 -22.95
C SER A 238 23.47 2.78 -22.19
N LYS A 239 24.34 1.76 -22.17
CA LYS A 239 25.67 1.88 -21.53
C LYS A 239 26.58 2.90 -22.22
N ASP A 240 26.24 3.23 -23.46
CA ASP A 240 26.89 4.23 -24.32
C ASP A 240 26.18 5.61 -24.28
N ALA A 241 25.20 5.81 -23.38
CA ALA A 241 24.49 7.07 -23.24
C ALA A 241 25.41 8.22 -22.81
N GLU A 242 25.03 9.44 -23.18
CA GLU A 242 25.75 10.67 -22.82
C GLU A 242 25.86 10.81 -21.28
N LYS A 243 27.09 11.08 -20.80
CA LYS A 243 27.30 11.37 -19.38
C LYS A 243 26.82 12.77 -19.03
N ILE A 244 25.96 12.85 -18.02
CA ILE A 244 25.34 14.09 -17.53
C ILE A 244 25.77 14.38 -16.09
N SER A 245 25.76 15.65 -15.73
CA SER A 245 25.91 16.18 -14.37
C SER A 245 24.58 16.07 -13.61
N LEU A 246 24.61 16.34 -12.30
CA LEU A 246 23.37 16.45 -11.51
C LEU A 246 22.47 17.58 -12.04
N LYS A 247 23.05 18.73 -12.40
CA LYS A 247 22.34 19.89 -12.95
C LYS A 247 21.56 19.53 -14.21
N GLU A 248 22.21 18.83 -15.14
CA GLU A 248 21.58 18.34 -16.36
C GLU A 248 20.48 17.30 -16.04
N LEU A 249 20.68 16.40 -15.07
CA LEU A 249 19.64 15.46 -14.65
C LEU A 249 18.39 16.14 -14.06
N LEU A 250 18.55 17.20 -13.25
CA LEU A 250 17.43 17.95 -12.70
C LEU A 250 16.65 18.70 -13.78
N PHE A 251 17.35 19.50 -14.60
CA PHE A 251 16.71 20.45 -15.50
C PHE A 251 16.28 19.87 -16.86
N LYS A 252 17.02 18.91 -17.43
CA LYS A 252 16.71 18.28 -18.73
C LYS A 252 15.48 17.37 -18.69
N TYR A 253 15.10 16.91 -17.49
CA TYR A 253 14.03 15.92 -17.29
C TYR A 253 12.90 16.41 -16.35
N ASN A 254 12.90 17.70 -16.01
CA ASN A 254 11.75 18.38 -15.41
C ASN A 254 11.52 19.68 -16.17
N CYS A 255 12.26 20.75 -15.85
CA CYS A 255 12.33 21.96 -16.67
C CYS A 255 13.58 22.79 -16.39
N TYR A 256 13.98 23.63 -17.35
CA TYR A 256 15.08 24.58 -17.20
C TYR A 256 14.62 25.93 -16.60
N PRO A 257 15.45 26.59 -15.77
CA PRO A 257 15.20 27.95 -15.31
C PRO A 257 15.35 28.97 -16.46
N ASP A 258 14.39 29.88 -16.59
CA ASP A 258 14.39 30.90 -17.64
C ASP A 258 15.21 32.12 -17.22
N HIS A 259 16.19 32.52 -18.03
CA HIS A 259 17.07 33.67 -17.75
C HIS A 259 17.77 33.58 -16.38
N ASP A 260 18.43 32.44 -16.12
CA ASP A 260 19.38 32.25 -15.01
C ASP A 260 20.81 32.07 -15.58
N PRO A 261 21.53 33.16 -15.91
CA PRO A 261 22.84 33.08 -16.54
C PRO A 261 23.95 32.68 -15.55
N ASP A 262 23.84 33.13 -14.30
CA ASP A 262 24.84 32.92 -13.25
C ASP A 262 24.60 31.63 -12.45
N ASN A 263 23.49 30.93 -12.72
CA ASN A 263 23.12 29.62 -12.16
C ASN A 263 22.64 29.67 -10.69
N GLU A 264 22.09 30.81 -10.28
CA GLU A 264 21.61 31.07 -8.91
C GLU A 264 20.62 30.00 -8.43
N VAL A 265 19.80 29.45 -9.33
CA VAL A 265 18.83 28.40 -9.01
C VAL A 265 19.53 27.11 -8.60
N PHE A 266 20.59 26.71 -9.32
CA PHE A 266 21.32 25.48 -9.00
C PHE A 266 22.18 25.65 -7.74
N ASP A 267 22.86 26.80 -7.59
CA ASP A 267 23.62 27.12 -6.38
C ASP A 267 22.72 27.17 -5.13
N TYR A 268 21.49 27.66 -5.25
CA TYR A 268 20.50 27.59 -4.17
C TYR A 268 20.14 26.13 -3.85
N ILE A 269 19.88 25.29 -4.85
CA ILE A 269 19.57 23.86 -4.67
C ILE A 269 20.72 23.12 -3.96
N LEU A 270 21.98 23.41 -4.31
CA LEU A 270 23.15 22.84 -3.64
C LEU A 270 23.31 23.33 -2.19
N ARG A 271 22.94 24.58 -1.92
CA ARG A 271 23.09 25.24 -0.61
C ARG A 271 21.98 24.91 0.38
N PHE A 272 20.76 24.68 -0.11
CA PHE A 272 19.56 24.43 0.69
C PHE A 272 18.84 23.15 0.23
N PRO A 273 19.50 21.98 0.25
CA PRO A 273 18.92 20.72 -0.23
C PRO A 273 17.65 20.32 0.54
N GLU A 274 17.48 20.74 1.79
CA GLU A 274 16.25 20.54 2.57
C GLU A 274 15.01 21.19 1.94
N LYS A 275 15.20 22.18 1.04
CA LYS A 275 14.14 22.83 0.26
C LYS A 275 13.71 22.06 -0.99
N VAL A 276 14.18 20.82 -1.14
CA VAL A 276 13.92 19.97 -2.31
C VAL A 276 13.17 18.70 -1.91
N ILE A 277 12.03 18.45 -2.58
CA ILE A 277 11.36 17.14 -2.61
C ILE A 277 11.70 16.41 -3.91
N PHE A 278 11.97 15.12 -3.79
CA PHE A 278 12.05 14.19 -4.91
C PHE A 278 10.94 13.15 -4.85
N THR A 279 10.28 12.88 -5.98
CA THR A 279 9.41 11.69 -6.14
C THR A 279 9.96 10.75 -7.21
N PHE A 280 10.17 9.50 -6.83
CA PHE A 280 10.72 8.44 -7.67
C PHE A 280 9.67 7.32 -7.82
N ASP A 281 9.05 7.20 -8.99
CA ASP A 281 7.98 6.21 -9.22
C ASP A 281 8.52 4.90 -9.82
N GLY A 282 8.15 3.75 -9.24
CA GLY A 282 8.37 2.42 -9.82
C GLY A 282 9.80 1.90 -9.70
N TYR A 283 10.39 1.89 -8.50
CA TYR A 283 11.76 1.39 -8.27
C TYR A 283 12.00 -0.05 -8.79
N ASP A 284 10.96 -0.89 -8.79
CA ASP A 284 10.98 -2.25 -9.36
C ASP A 284 11.11 -2.32 -10.90
N GLU A 285 11.10 -1.18 -11.59
CA GLU A 285 11.20 -1.09 -13.06
C GLU A 285 12.63 -0.76 -13.55
N ILE A 286 13.59 -0.66 -12.62
CA ILE A 286 15.02 -0.56 -12.93
C ILE A 286 15.53 -1.96 -13.32
N GLN A 287 15.97 -2.14 -14.56
CA GLN A 287 16.30 -3.48 -15.10
C GLN A 287 17.70 -4.00 -14.75
N GLU A 288 18.61 -3.10 -14.34
CA GLU A 288 19.93 -3.47 -13.81
C GLU A 288 19.83 -3.95 -12.35
N ASP A 289 20.60 -4.98 -11.99
CA ASP A 289 20.54 -5.55 -10.64
C ASP A 289 21.35 -4.71 -9.66
N LEU A 290 20.70 -3.67 -9.13
CA LEU A 290 21.27 -2.70 -8.18
C LEU A 290 21.86 -3.35 -6.92
N SER A 291 21.48 -4.59 -6.59
CA SER A 291 22.01 -5.32 -5.43
C SER A 291 23.42 -5.89 -5.67
N LEU A 292 23.78 -6.15 -6.92
CA LEU A 292 25.07 -6.75 -7.32
C LEU A 292 26.13 -5.72 -7.72
N MET A 293 25.74 -4.44 -7.84
CA MET A 293 26.59 -3.40 -8.39
C MET A 293 27.29 -2.60 -7.27
N ASN A 294 28.60 -2.78 -7.13
CA ASN A 294 29.49 -1.78 -6.51
C ASN A 294 29.58 -0.56 -7.44
N VAL A 295 28.49 0.21 -7.57
CA VAL A 295 28.44 1.41 -8.41
C VAL A 295 29.43 2.44 -7.86
N PRO A 296 30.32 3.01 -8.69
CA PRO A 296 31.15 4.14 -8.29
C PRO A 296 30.27 5.30 -7.80
N GLU A 297 30.44 5.71 -6.55
CA GLU A 297 29.66 6.79 -5.95
C GLU A 297 30.00 8.13 -6.60
N VAL A 298 28.99 8.90 -6.99
CA VAL A 298 29.16 10.28 -7.46
C VAL A 298 28.92 11.21 -6.27
N VAL A 299 29.95 11.98 -5.90
CA VAL A 299 29.91 12.86 -4.71
C VAL A 299 29.90 14.34 -5.09
N SER A 300 30.38 14.68 -6.29
CA SER A 300 30.36 16.02 -6.86
C SER A 300 29.13 16.21 -7.76
N PRO A 301 28.34 17.30 -7.60
CA PRO A 301 27.22 17.63 -8.49
C PRO A 301 27.62 17.90 -9.96
N GLU A 302 28.84 18.40 -10.17
CA GLU A 302 29.36 18.79 -11.50
C GLU A 302 29.89 17.60 -12.30
N ASP A 303 30.22 16.48 -11.63
CA ASP A 303 30.86 15.34 -12.26
C ASP A 303 29.90 14.64 -13.24
N LYS A 304 30.23 14.69 -14.54
CA LYS A 304 29.47 13.99 -15.59
C LYS A 304 29.58 12.46 -15.42
N ALA A 305 28.47 11.84 -15.03
CA ALA A 305 28.32 10.41 -14.76
C ALA A 305 27.19 9.79 -15.59
N GLN A 306 26.99 8.47 -15.50
CA GLN A 306 25.79 7.87 -16.09
C GLN A 306 24.54 8.20 -15.24
N PRO A 307 23.36 8.46 -15.83
CA PRO A 307 22.18 8.91 -15.08
C PRO A 307 21.77 7.99 -13.92
N LEU A 308 21.93 6.67 -14.08
CA LEU A 308 21.66 5.69 -13.02
C LEU A 308 22.61 5.83 -11.82
N GLN A 309 23.86 6.25 -12.04
CA GLN A 309 24.84 6.49 -10.98
C GLN A 309 24.47 7.73 -10.15
N LEU A 310 23.97 8.78 -10.81
CA LEU A 310 23.42 9.96 -10.15
C LEU A 310 22.17 9.61 -9.32
N LEU A 311 21.23 8.82 -9.87
CA LEU A 311 20.05 8.34 -9.14
C LEU A 311 20.44 7.60 -7.85
N ILE A 312 21.37 6.65 -7.93
CA ILE A 312 21.83 5.87 -6.77
C ILE A 312 22.51 6.79 -5.75
N SER A 313 23.30 7.76 -6.22
CA SER A 313 24.01 8.72 -5.36
C SER A 313 23.06 9.70 -4.67
N LEU A 314 21.96 10.09 -5.32
CA LEU A 314 20.84 10.81 -4.70
C LEU A 314 20.12 9.95 -3.65
N LEU A 315 19.69 8.74 -4.00
CA LEU A 315 18.98 7.81 -3.09
C LEU A 315 19.85 7.42 -1.86
N CYS A 316 21.18 7.41 -2.00
CA CYS A 316 22.12 7.14 -0.92
C CYS A 316 22.52 8.39 -0.09
N GLY A 317 21.95 9.57 -0.36
CA GLY A 317 22.29 10.82 0.35
C GLY A 317 23.74 11.27 0.17
N LYS A 318 24.35 10.95 -0.99
CA LYS A 318 25.68 11.42 -1.41
C LYS A 318 25.57 12.75 -2.16
N LEU A 319 24.56 12.85 -3.02
CA LEU A 319 24.14 14.09 -3.67
C LEU A 319 22.89 14.64 -2.95
N LEU A 320 22.81 15.96 -2.78
CA LEU A 320 21.68 16.69 -2.15
C LEU A 320 21.23 16.10 -0.81
N LYS A 321 22.19 15.75 0.05
CA LYS A 321 21.94 15.27 1.41
C LYS A 321 21.11 16.30 2.20
N GLY A 322 20.04 15.85 2.84
CA GLY A 322 19.02 16.69 3.50
C GLY A 322 17.71 16.82 2.71
N SER A 323 17.71 16.59 1.39
CA SER A 323 16.47 16.61 0.59
C SER A 323 15.52 15.46 0.92
N GLN A 324 14.22 15.74 0.88
CA GLN A 324 13.17 14.74 1.14
C GLN A 324 12.93 13.88 -0.11
N LYS A 325 12.74 12.56 0.07
CA LYS A 325 12.64 11.61 -1.05
C LYS A 325 11.46 10.68 -0.82
N VAL A 326 10.53 10.59 -1.76
CA VAL A 326 9.43 9.61 -1.75
C VAL A 326 9.67 8.61 -2.87
N LEU A 327 9.80 7.32 -2.53
CA LEU A 327 10.14 6.25 -3.46
C LEU A 327 9.04 5.18 -3.45
N THR A 328 8.42 4.90 -4.61
CA THR A 328 7.42 3.82 -4.72
C THR A 328 8.03 2.52 -5.24
N ALA A 329 7.52 1.39 -4.76
CA ALA A 329 7.93 0.05 -5.20
C ALA A 329 6.80 -0.98 -5.04
N ARG A 330 6.94 -2.16 -5.68
CA ARG A 330 6.14 -3.34 -5.34
C ARG A 330 6.41 -3.85 -3.93
N THR A 331 5.38 -4.47 -3.34
CA THR A 331 5.50 -5.25 -2.11
C THR A 331 6.57 -6.34 -2.25
N GLY A 332 7.43 -6.51 -1.23
CA GLY A 332 8.49 -7.52 -1.24
C GLY A 332 9.77 -7.14 -2.00
N ILE A 333 9.85 -5.92 -2.55
CA ILE A 333 11.11 -5.35 -3.05
C ILE A 333 11.91 -4.85 -1.86
N GLU A 334 13.14 -5.35 -1.69
CA GLU A 334 14.02 -4.95 -0.59
C GLU A 334 14.81 -3.68 -0.91
N MET A 335 14.99 -2.85 0.12
CA MET A 335 15.78 -1.62 0.08
C MET A 335 16.58 -1.50 1.37
N GLN A 336 17.74 -0.85 1.31
CA GLN A 336 18.68 -0.78 2.45
C GLN A 336 18.08 0.08 3.57
N SER A 337 17.68 -0.51 4.71
CA SER A 337 16.98 0.21 5.79
C SER A 337 17.70 1.46 6.29
N ARG A 338 19.04 1.49 6.20
CA ARG A 338 19.88 2.65 6.53
C ARG A 338 19.50 3.97 5.83
N VAL A 339 18.93 3.94 4.61
CA VAL A 339 18.48 5.15 3.88
C VAL A 339 16.99 5.45 4.03
N ILE A 340 16.19 4.47 4.49
CA ILE A 340 14.75 4.61 4.68
C ILE A 340 14.49 5.36 5.99
N LYS A 341 13.78 6.49 5.95
CA LYS A 341 13.29 7.25 7.11
C LYS A 341 12.07 6.57 7.76
N LYS A 342 11.18 6.07 6.92
CA LYS A 342 9.80 5.64 7.21
C LYS A 342 9.29 4.69 6.12
N LYS A 343 8.47 3.70 6.48
CA LYS A 343 7.83 2.76 5.54
C LYS A 343 6.31 2.94 5.56
N VAL A 344 5.69 2.91 4.40
CA VAL A 344 4.23 2.96 4.20
C VAL A 344 3.83 1.86 3.21
N ALA A 345 2.72 1.16 3.49
CA ALA A 345 2.13 0.18 2.57
C ALA A 345 0.72 0.61 2.14
N LEU A 346 0.49 0.71 0.83
CA LEU A 346 -0.85 0.93 0.27
C LEU A 346 -1.59 -0.40 0.22
N ARG A 347 -2.77 -0.46 0.86
CA ARG A 347 -3.64 -1.64 0.91
C ARG A 347 -4.84 -1.56 -0.03
N GLY A 348 -5.04 -0.43 -0.72
CA GLY A 348 -6.16 -0.20 -1.64
C GLY A 348 -7.37 0.45 -0.97
N PHE A 349 -8.57 0.22 -1.50
CA PHE A 349 -9.83 0.79 -0.99
C PHE A 349 -10.43 -0.06 0.15
N SER A 350 -10.87 0.60 1.24
CA SER A 350 -11.86 0.04 2.18
C SER A 350 -13.27 0.06 1.57
N PRO A 351 -14.30 -0.54 2.22
CA PRO A 351 -15.70 -0.38 1.81
C PRO A 351 -16.12 1.09 1.64
N ASP A 352 -15.65 1.97 2.52
CA ASP A 352 -16.00 3.40 2.54
C ASP A 352 -15.32 4.16 1.40
N HIS A 353 -14.07 3.82 1.09
CA HIS A 353 -13.36 4.35 -0.07
C HIS A 353 -14.03 3.89 -1.38
N LEU A 354 -14.43 2.61 -1.47
CA LEU A 354 -15.17 2.07 -2.61
C LEU A 354 -16.54 2.79 -2.78
N ASN A 355 -17.29 2.98 -1.70
CA ASN A 355 -18.53 3.76 -1.70
C ASN A 355 -18.32 5.22 -2.09
N THR A 356 -17.22 5.84 -1.66
CA THR A 356 -16.83 7.20 -2.08
C THR A 356 -16.55 7.24 -3.58
N TYR A 357 -15.79 6.26 -4.09
CA TYR A 357 -15.44 6.14 -5.51
C TYR A 357 -16.67 5.89 -6.41
N ILE A 358 -17.65 5.09 -5.95
CA ILE A 358 -18.97 4.93 -6.61
C ILE A 358 -19.68 6.29 -6.74
N ASN A 359 -19.67 7.10 -5.67
CA ASN A 359 -20.31 8.42 -5.66
C ASN A 359 -19.62 9.47 -6.54
N LEU A 360 -18.30 9.40 -6.68
CA LEU A 360 -17.55 10.24 -7.61
C LEU A 360 -17.79 9.81 -9.08
N HIS A 361 -17.73 8.51 -9.37
CA HIS A 361 -17.76 7.98 -10.73
C HIS A 361 -19.15 7.97 -11.39
N PHE A 362 -20.22 7.77 -10.63
CA PHE A 362 -21.60 7.71 -11.15
C PHE A 362 -22.46 8.83 -10.56
N LYS A 363 -22.88 9.79 -11.39
CA LYS A 363 -23.63 10.96 -10.91
C LYS A 363 -25.10 10.62 -10.64
N GLU A 364 -25.71 9.80 -11.48
CA GLU A 364 -27.11 9.38 -11.36
C GLU A 364 -27.31 8.44 -10.16
N GLN A 365 -28.43 8.59 -9.44
CA GLN A 365 -28.70 7.78 -8.25
C GLN A 365 -29.00 6.31 -8.60
N GLU A 366 -29.67 6.04 -9.73
CA GLU A 366 -30.02 4.67 -10.12
C GLU A 366 -28.81 3.85 -10.57
N HIS A 367 -27.84 4.46 -11.28
CA HIS A 367 -26.57 3.80 -11.60
C HIS A 367 -25.79 3.44 -10.32
N ARG A 368 -25.74 4.35 -9.34
CA ARG A 368 -25.11 4.09 -8.03
C ARG A 368 -25.76 2.92 -7.30
N LYS A 369 -27.09 2.91 -7.17
CA LYS A 369 -27.85 1.78 -6.58
C LYS A 369 -27.53 0.46 -7.29
N LEU A 370 -27.58 0.44 -8.63
CA LEU A 370 -27.38 -0.76 -9.43
C LEU A 370 -25.97 -1.34 -9.26
N VAL A 371 -24.94 -0.48 -9.29
CA VAL A 371 -23.54 -0.90 -9.08
C VAL A 371 -23.31 -1.38 -7.64
N SER A 372 -23.83 -0.68 -6.62
CA SER A 372 -23.74 -1.14 -5.21
C SER A 372 -24.39 -2.52 -5.03
N VAL A 373 -25.62 -2.70 -5.50
CA VAL A 373 -26.34 -3.99 -5.39
C VAL A 373 -25.58 -5.13 -6.09
N GLN A 374 -24.93 -4.87 -7.23
CA GLN A 374 -24.13 -5.87 -7.94
C GLN A 374 -22.80 -6.20 -7.22
N LEU A 375 -22.17 -5.23 -6.54
CA LEU A 375 -20.98 -5.46 -5.72
C LEU A 375 -21.32 -6.20 -4.42
N ASP A 376 -22.44 -5.86 -3.78
CA ASP A 376 -22.94 -6.54 -2.57
C ASP A 376 -23.35 -7.99 -2.87
N ALA A 377 -23.99 -8.24 -4.03
CA ALA A 377 -24.32 -9.58 -4.51
C ALA A 377 -23.09 -10.40 -4.92
N SER A 378 -21.99 -9.75 -5.31
CA SER A 378 -20.75 -10.40 -5.75
C SER A 378 -19.53 -9.96 -4.92
N PRO A 379 -19.34 -10.53 -3.71
CA PRO A 379 -18.18 -10.20 -2.88
C PRO A 379 -16.83 -10.62 -3.50
N HIS A 380 -16.81 -11.35 -4.63
CA HIS A 380 -15.60 -11.55 -5.44
C HIS A 380 -15.28 -10.29 -6.26
N LEU A 381 -16.29 -9.74 -6.98
CA LEU A 381 -16.15 -8.49 -7.71
C LEU A 381 -15.79 -7.34 -6.77
N CYS A 382 -16.43 -7.28 -5.59
CA CYS A 382 -16.07 -6.33 -4.54
C CYS A 382 -14.62 -6.50 -4.07
N GLY A 383 -14.17 -7.76 -3.90
CA GLY A 383 -12.78 -8.09 -3.59
C GLY A 383 -11.75 -7.82 -4.70
N LEU A 384 -12.18 -7.68 -5.96
CA LEU A 384 -11.34 -7.14 -7.04
C LEU A 384 -11.33 -5.60 -7.00
N CYS A 385 -12.48 -4.98 -6.74
CA CYS A 385 -12.64 -3.53 -6.64
C CYS A 385 -11.95 -2.89 -5.42
N SER A 386 -11.43 -3.67 -4.46
CA SER A 386 -10.50 -3.12 -3.45
C SER A 386 -9.18 -2.64 -4.06
N THR A 387 -8.83 -3.11 -5.27
CA THR A 387 -7.71 -2.56 -6.06
C THR A 387 -8.23 -1.43 -6.96
N PRO A 388 -7.80 -0.17 -6.78
CA PRO A 388 -8.33 0.97 -7.53
C PRO A 388 -8.29 0.81 -9.06
N LEU A 389 -7.23 0.22 -9.62
CA LEU A 389 -7.16 -0.08 -11.06
C LEU A 389 -8.30 -0.99 -11.54
N PHE A 390 -8.58 -2.09 -10.83
CA PHE A 390 -9.65 -3.01 -11.24
C PHE A 390 -11.02 -2.38 -11.03
N CYS A 391 -11.21 -1.62 -9.94
CA CYS A 391 -12.41 -0.83 -9.72
C CYS A 391 -12.67 0.16 -10.87
N TRP A 392 -11.65 0.88 -11.31
CA TRP A 392 -11.73 1.80 -12.44
C TRP A 392 -12.10 1.07 -13.74
N ILE A 393 -11.48 -0.08 -14.06
CA ILE A 393 -11.79 -0.84 -15.29
C ILE A 393 -13.26 -1.31 -15.26
N VAL A 394 -13.73 -1.87 -14.14
CA VAL A 394 -15.11 -2.35 -13.98
C VAL A 394 -16.09 -1.19 -14.14
N PHE A 395 -15.87 -0.06 -13.46
CA PHE A 395 -16.79 1.08 -13.48
C PHE A 395 -16.81 1.80 -14.84
N ARG A 396 -15.65 1.96 -15.48
CA ARG A 396 -15.55 2.54 -16.83
C ARG A 396 -16.26 1.67 -17.87
N SER A 397 -16.11 0.34 -17.76
CA SER A 397 -16.76 -0.60 -18.66
C SER A 397 -18.27 -0.65 -18.47
N PHE A 398 -18.75 -0.64 -17.21
CA PHE A 398 -20.17 -0.54 -16.88
C PHE A 398 -20.79 0.73 -17.49
N ARG A 399 -20.13 1.88 -17.34
CA ARG A 399 -20.57 3.15 -17.96
C ARG A 399 -20.61 3.08 -19.49
N HIS A 400 -19.66 2.40 -20.13
CA HIS A 400 -19.65 2.25 -21.59
C HIS A 400 -20.82 1.36 -22.07
N LEU A 401 -20.99 0.16 -21.53
CA LEU A 401 -22.07 -0.73 -21.96
C LEU A 401 -23.46 -0.16 -21.68
N HIS A 402 -23.65 0.52 -20.54
CA HIS A 402 -24.91 1.22 -20.24
C HIS A 402 -25.17 2.44 -21.16
N SER A 403 -24.14 2.98 -21.83
CA SER A 403 -24.33 3.98 -22.89
C SER A 403 -24.70 3.38 -24.26
N MET A 404 -24.36 2.11 -24.48
CA MET A 404 -24.52 1.39 -25.75
C MET A 404 -25.79 0.53 -25.83
N HIS A 405 -26.35 0.13 -24.67
CA HIS A 405 -27.50 -0.79 -24.57
C HIS A 405 -28.60 -0.22 -23.66
N ASP A 406 -29.87 -0.54 -23.94
CA ASP A 406 -31.01 -0.10 -23.12
C ASP A 406 -31.17 -0.86 -21.80
N SER A 407 -30.56 -2.03 -21.68
CA SER A 407 -30.34 -2.70 -20.40
C SER A 407 -29.00 -3.44 -20.40
N PHE A 408 -28.18 -3.18 -19.40
CA PHE A 408 -26.99 -3.98 -19.10
C PHE A 408 -27.02 -4.37 -17.62
N LEU A 409 -27.04 -5.67 -17.38
CA LEU A 409 -26.84 -6.28 -16.07
C LEU A 409 -25.52 -7.04 -16.12
N LEU A 410 -24.73 -6.95 -15.05
CA LEU A 410 -23.61 -7.84 -14.86
C LEU A 410 -24.14 -9.29 -14.75
N PRO A 411 -23.48 -10.30 -15.36
CA PRO A 411 -23.96 -11.68 -15.30
C PRO A 411 -24.11 -12.21 -13.86
N ASP A 412 -25.13 -13.05 -13.61
CA ASP A 412 -25.31 -13.75 -12.34
C ASP A 412 -24.16 -14.74 -12.01
N THR A 413 -23.31 -15.04 -12.99
CA THR A 413 -22.10 -15.84 -12.84
C THR A 413 -20.93 -15.01 -12.33
N CYS A 414 -20.11 -15.59 -11.44
CA CYS A 414 -18.91 -14.94 -10.91
C CYS A 414 -17.98 -14.45 -12.04
N ILE A 415 -17.85 -13.12 -12.18
CA ILE A 415 -16.98 -12.45 -13.14
C ILE A 415 -15.52 -12.75 -12.79
N THR A 416 -14.75 -13.24 -13.76
CA THR A 416 -13.30 -13.51 -13.61
C THR A 416 -12.45 -12.29 -13.97
N LEU A 417 -11.16 -12.32 -13.66
CA LEU A 417 -10.26 -11.23 -14.08
C LEU A 417 -10.12 -11.22 -15.61
N THR A 418 -10.20 -12.38 -16.28
CA THR A 418 -10.21 -12.43 -17.76
C THR A 418 -11.44 -11.76 -18.35
N ASP A 419 -12.62 -11.92 -17.75
CA ASP A 419 -13.85 -11.32 -18.28
C ASP A 419 -13.78 -9.78 -18.21
N ILE A 420 -13.14 -9.21 -17.19
CA ILE A 420 -12.87 -7.77 -17.06
C ILE A 420 -11.96 -7.26 -18.19
N PHE A 421 -10.94 -8.03 -18.60
CA PHE A 421 -10.02 -7.63 -19.68
C PHE A 421 -10.55 -7.94 -21.09
N LEU A 422 -11.41 -8.96 -21.25
CA LEU A 422 -12.22 -9.15 -22.44
C LEU A 422 -13.16 -7.95 -22.65
N LEU A 423 -13.87 -7.54 -21.61
CA LEU A 423 -14.76 -6.39 -21.63
C LEU A 423 -14.02 -5.07 -21.93
N LEU A 424 -12.85 -4.83 -21.33
CA LEU A 424 -12.00 -3.68 -21.67
C LEU A 424 -11.58 -3.70 -23.16
N SER A 425 -11.28 -4.89 -23.70
CA SER A 425 -10.92 -5.06 -25.11
C SER A 425 -12.11 -4.83 -26.05
N GLU A 426 -13.33 -5.22 -25.66
CA GLU A 426 -14.56 -4.92 -26.40
C GLU A 426 -14.82 -3.40 -26.46
N VAL A 427 -14.64 -2.70 -25.34
CA VAL A 427 -14.75 -1.23 -25.27
C VAL A 427 -13.75 -0.55 -26.22
N PHE A 428 -12.50 -1.03 -26.28
CA PHE A 428 -11.48 -0.47 -27.17
C PHE A 428 -11.75 -0.79 -28.64
N LEU A 429 -12.10 -2.03 -28.99
CA LEU A 429 -12.44 -2.41 -30.36
C LEU A 429 -13.75 -1.78 -30.86
N SER A 430 -14.67 -1.44 -29.96
CA SER A 430 -15.88 -0.67 -30.30
C SER A 430 -15.58 0.72 -30.85
N ARG A 431 -14.41 1.30 -30.56
CA ARG A 431 -13.96 2.60 -31.10
C ARG A 431 -13.74 2.59 -32.62
N LEU A 432 -13.57 1.42 -33.24
CA LEU A 432 -13.50 1.26 -34.71
C LEU A 432 -14.81 1.69 -35.41
N PHE A 433 -15.93 1.80 -34.69
CA PHE A 433 -17.25 2.10 -35.25
C PHE A 433 -17.72 3.49 -34.82
N SER A 434 -17.26 4.51 -35.55
CA SER A 434 -17.53 5.93 -35.29
C SER A 434 -19.02 6.25 -34.99
N PRO A 435 -19.33 7.19 -34.07
CA PRO A 435 -20.71 7.49 -33.65
C PRO A 435 -21.65 8.02 -34.73
N ALA A 436 -21.16 8.38 -35.93
CA ALA A 436 -21.90 9.08 -36.99
C ALA A 436 -23.08 8.30 -37.65
N ALA A 437 -23.55 7.21 -37.04
CA ALA A 437 -24.64 6.39 -37.57
C ALA A 437 -25.75 6.13 -36.53
N SER A 438 -26.94 6.65 -36.87
CA SER A 438 -28.29 6.47 -36.28
C SER A 438 -28.63 7.12 -34.92
N LEU A 439 -29.67 7.98 -34.95
CA LEU A 439 -30.45 8.49 -33.80
C LEU A 439 -31.30 7.42 -33.08
N LEU A 440 -30.87 6.16 -33.14
CA LEU A 440 -31.48 5.01 -32.48
C LEU A 440 -30.37 4.29 -31.72
N LYS A 441 -30.58 4.05 -30.42
CA LYS A 441 -29.77 3.09 -29.67
C LYS A 441 -29.81 1.75 -30.40
N LYS A 442 -28.65 1.12 -30.56
CA LYS A 442 -28.51 -0.07 -31.41
C LYS A 442 -28.95 -1.31 -30.63
N ASN A 443 -29.99 -1.98 -31.13
CA ASN A 443 -30.37 -3.30 -30.65
C ASN A 443 -29.17 -4.25 -30.70
N SER A 444 -28.72 -4.71 -29.52
CA SER A 444 -27.81 -5.83 -29.25
C SER A 444 -26.85 -6.21 -30.39
N ARG A 445 -25.72 -5.49 -30.51
CA ARG A 445 -24.52 -6.05 -31.13
C ARG A 445 -23.93 -7.11 -30.21
N CYS A 446 -23.49 -8.23 -30.76
CA CYS A 446 -22.88 -9.31 -29.97
C CYS A 446 -21.36 -9.13 -29.90
N ALA A 447 -20.75 -9.36 -28.73
CA ALA A 447 -19.31 -9.21 -28.52
C ALA A 447 -18.46 -9.95 -29.57
N SER A 448 -18.87 -11.16 -29.99
CA SER A 448 -18.20 -11.92 -31.04
C SER A 448 -18.11 -11.20 -32.39
N GLU A 449 -19.05 -10.31 -32.71
CA GLU A 449 -18.98 -9.47 -33.92
C GLU A 449 -17.93 -8.37 -33.76
N THR A 450 -17.92 -7.68 -32.61
CA THR A 450 -16.93 -6.65 -32.27
C THR A 450 -15.51 -7.20 -32.31
N PHE A 451 -15.27 -8.33 -31.64
CA PHE A 451 -13.97 -9.00 -31.64
C PHE A 451 -13.56 -9.52 -33.03
N LYS A 452 -14.49 -10.06 -33.81
CA LYS A 452 -14.19 -10.58 -35.16
C LYS A 452 -13.85 -9.47 -36.15
N ALA A 453 -14.54 -8.33 -36.09
CA ALA A 453 -14.21 -7.16 -36.90
C ALA A 453 -12.91 -6.49 -36.44
N GLY A 454 -12.66 -6.44 -35.12
CA GLY A 454 -11.42 -5.94 -34.52
C GLY A 454 -10.22 -6.91 -34.53
N LEU A 455 -10.34 -8.09 -35.16
CA LEU A 455 -9.35 -9.16 -35.04
C LEU A 455 -7.96 -8.78 -35.60
N ARG A 456 -7.89 -7.94 -36.65
CA ARG A 456 -6.63 -7.46 -37.23
C ARG A 456 -5.80 -6.66 -36.21
N PRO A 457 -6.25 -5.50 -35.68
CA PRO A 457 -5.48 -4.76 -34.68
C PRO A 457 -5.27 -5.57 -33.40
N LEU A 458 -6.28 -6.33 -32.94
CA LEU A 458 -6.16 -7.15 -31.74
C LEU A 458 -5.01 -8.17 -31.84
N ALA A 459 -4.91 -8.88 -32.98
CA ALA A 459 -3.83 -9.84 -33.22
C ALA A 459 -2.45 -9.16 -33.30
N ALA A 460 -2.37 -7.96 -33.86
CA ALA A 460 -1.14 -7.20 -33.97
C ALA A 460 -0.66 -6.66 -32.60
N PHE A 461 -1.57 -6.11 -31.77
CA PHE A 461 -1.27 -5.76 -30.38
C PHE A 461 -0.91 -6.99 -29.53
N ALA A 462 -1.60 -8.12 -29.74
CA ALA A 462 -1.29 -9.39 -29.07
C ALA A 462 0.12 -9.90 -29.41
N LYS A 463 0.51 -9.84 -30.69
CA LYS A 463 1.87 -10.17 -31.15
C LYS A 463 2.93 -9.29 -30.48
N LEU A 464 2.73 -7.97 -30.47
CA LEU A 464 3.64 -7.00 -29.83
C LEU A 464 3.77 -7.28 -28.32
N ALA A 465 2.63 -7.54 -27.65
CA ALA A 465 2.58 -7.87 -26.24
C ALA A 465 3.35 -9.14 -25.89
N LEU A 466 3.23 -10.19 -26.71
CA LEU A 466 3.98 -11.43 -26.54
C LEU A 466 5.48 -11.22 -26.77
N GLN A 467 5.88 -10.49 -27.81
CA GLN A 467 7.30 -10.19 -28.08
C GLN A 467 7.96 -9.43 -26.91
N GLY A 468 7.28 -8.44 -26.32
CA GLY A 468 7.79 -7.75 -25.13
C GLY A 468 7.94 -8.66 -23.90
N MET A 469 7.02 -9.60 -23.70
CA MET A 469 7.10 -10.62 -22.63
C MET A 469 8.28 -11.58 -22.85
N GLU A 470 8.57 -11.96 -24.10
CA GLU A 470 9.70 -12.83 -24.43
C GLU A 470 11.05 -12.10 -24.37
N ARG A 471 11.06 -10.79 -24.62
CA ARG A 471 12.24 -9.91 -24.52
C ARG A 471 12.55 -9.46 -23.09
N GLY A 472 11.55 -9.40 -22.21
CA GLY A 472 11.68 -8.78 -20.88
C GLY A 472 11.73 -7.25 -20.92
N SER A 473 11.23 -6.63 -21.98
CA SER A 473 11.14 -5.16 -22.12
C SER A 473 9.74 -4.76 -22.58
N PHE A 474 9.20 -3.73 -21.94
CA PHE A 474 7.79 -3.32 -22.01
C PHE A 474 7.60 -1.97 -22.73
N ILE A 475 8.67 -1.43 -23.30
CA ILE A 475 8.71 -0.22 -24.13
C ILE A 475 9.04 -0.65 -25.57
N TYR A 476 8.43 0.02 -26.55
CA TYR A 476 8.51 -0.26 -27.97
C TYR A 476 8.74 1.03 -28.76
N ASN A 477 9.56 0.96 -29.80
CA ASN A 477 9.69 2.06 -30.77
C ASN A 477 8.68 1.89 -31.91
N GLN A 478 8.60 2.89 -32.80
CA GLN A 478 7.66 2.88 -33.92
C GLN A 478 7.95 1.78 -34.98
N GLU A 479 9.20 1.33 -35.11
CA GLU A 479 9.61 0.25 -36.02
C GLU A 479 9.12 -1.13 -35.55
N GLU A 480 9.18 -1.41 -34.24
CA GLU A 480 8.67 -2.64 -33.63
C GLU A 480 7.14 -2.76 -33.74
N ILE A 481 6.46 -1.63 -33.58
CA ILE A 481 5.01 -1.48 -33.77
C ILE A 481 4.62 -1.79 -35.22
N ALA A 482 5.32 -1.17 -36.18
CA ALA A 482 5.12 -1.44 -37.61
C ALA A 482 5.44 -2.90 -37.99
N THR A 483 6.47 -3.49 -37.38
CA THR A 483 6.86 -4.91 -37.56
C THR A 483 5.81 -5.88 -36.98
N CYS A 484 4.95 -5.43 -36.08
CA CYS A 484 3.77 -6.17 -35.63
C CYS A 484 2.56 -6.02 -36.55
N GLY A 485 2.60 -5.10 -37.51
CA GLY A 485 1.55 -4.86 -38.51
C GLY A 485 0.53 -3.79 -38.11
N LEU A 486 0.77 -3.06 -37.01
CA LEU A 486 -0.05 -1.94 -36.55
C LEU A 486 0.16 -0.71 -37.45
N THR A 487 -0.92 0.03 -37.73
CA THR A 487 -0.89 1.32 -38.43
C THR A 487 -1.13 2.48 -37.47
N GLU A 488 -0.88 3.71 -37.90
CA GLU A 488 -1.18 4.91 -37.11
C GLU A 488 -2.68 5.04 -36.78
N GLU A 489 -3.56 4.48 -37.61
CA GLU A 489 -5.01 4.37 -37.37
C GLU A 489 -5.37 3.42 -36.20
N ASP A 490 -4.52 2.44 -35.86
CA ASP A 490 -4.76 1.52 -34.75
C ASP A 490 -4.37 2.12 -33.39
N LEU A 491 -3.43 3.09 -33.35
CA LEU A 491 -2.88 3.63 -32.10
C LEU A 491 -3.95 4.29 -31.21
N PRO A 492 -4.90 5.10 -31.73
CA PRO A 492 -5.98 5.71 -30.94
C PRO A 492 -6.97 4.73 -30.30
N LEU A 493 -6.90 3.42 -30.60
CA LEU A 493 -7.73 2.42 -29.94
C LEU A 493 -7.47 2.32 -28.43
N GLY A 494 -6.29 2.74 -27.96
CA GLY A 494 -5.99 2.92 -26.53
C GLY A 494 -5.33 1.74 -25.82
N PHE A 495 -4.88 0.71 -26.55
CA PHE A 495 -4.07 -0.37 -25.99
C PHE A 495 -2.65 0.10 -25.60
N LEU A 496 -2.09 1.05 -26.36
CA LEU A 496 -0.79 1.69 -26.11
C LEU A 496 -0.97 3.14 -25.60
N ARG A 497 0.07 3.67 -24.96
CA ARG A 497 0.28 5.08 -24.64
C ARG A 497 1.74 5.49 -24.94
N SER A 498 2.03 6.79 -25.02
CA SER A 498 3.44 7.24 -25.08
C SER A 498 4.16 6.93 -23.76
N ALA A 499 5.41 6.48 -23.86
CA ALA A 499 6.30 6.25 -22.72
C ALA A 499 7.16 7.48 -22.39
N SER A 500 7.51 8.27 -23.41
CA SER A 500 8.37 9.45 -23.33
C SER A 500 7.62 10.74 -23.69
N GLU A 501 8.28 11.87 -23.50
CA GLU A 501 7.93 13.10 -24.21
C GLU A 501 8.21 12.94 -25.72
N ASN A 502 7.72 13.92 -26.48
CA ASN A 502 7.76 13.93 -27.93
C ASN A 502 9.15 14.29 -28.49
N ASP A 503 9.39 14.00 -29.76
CA ASP A 503 10.52 14.57 -30.51
C ASP A 503 10.37 16.09 -30.73
N ASP A 504 11.40 16.72 -31.31
CA ASP A 504 11.43 18.15 -31.67
C ASP A 504 10.32 18.57 -32.67
N LYS A 505 9.47 17.64 -33.12
CA LYS A 505 8.34 17.85 -34.05
C LYS A 505 6.98 17.53 -33.42
N GLY A 506 6.93 17.10 -32.16
CA GLY A 506 5.69 16.79 -31.44
C GLY A 506 5.20 15.33 -31.56
N ASN A 507 6.02 14.39 -32.04
CA ASN A 507 5.65 12.98 -32.16
C ASN A 507 6.21 12.11 -31.01
N PRO A 508 5.42 11.17 -30.45
CA PRO A 508 5.90 10.24 -29.43
C PRO A 508 6.83 9.18 -30.05
N THR A 509 8.08 9.14 -29.59
CA THR A 509 9.13 8.24 -30.13
C THR A 509 9.04 6.81 -29.58
N ASN A 510 8.51 6.66 -28.36
CA ASN A 510 8.45 5.40 -27.62
C ASN A 510 7.05 5.20 -27.04
N PHE A 511 6.55 3.96 -27.10
CA PHE A 511 5.23 3.57 -26.62
C PHE A 511 5.34 2.42 -25.62
N GLU A 512 4.30 2.25 -24.81
CA GLU A 512 4.13 1.15 -23.87
C GLU A 512 2.66 0.74 -23.77
N PHE A 513 2.38 -0.49 -23.34
CA PHE A 513 1.00 -0.87 -23.00
C PHE A 513 0.54 -0.10 -21.76
N PHE A 514 -0.71 0.39 -21.79
CA PHE A 514 -1.31 1.19 -20.72
C PHE A 514 -1.09 0.64 -19.30
N HIS A 515 -1.13 -0.68 -19.14
CA HIS A 515 -0.68 -1.36 -17.92
C HIS A 515 -0.09 -2.74 -18.25
N ILE A 516 0.88 -3.19 -17.45
CA ILE A 516 1.54 -4.49 -17.63
C ILE A 516 0.56 -5.67 -17.66
N THR A 517 -0.55 -5.62 -16.91
CA THR A 517 -1.56 -6.69 -16.94
C THR A 517 -2.34 -6.73 -18.26
N LEU A 518 -2.55 -5.59 -18.93
CA LEU A 518 -3.14 -5.56 -20.27
C LEU A 518 -2.20 -6.24 -21.27
N GLN A 519 -0.88 -6.00 -21.16
CA GLN A 519 0.10 -6.73 -21.94
C GLN A 519 0.09 -8.25 -21.63
N CYS A 520 -0.06 -8.64 -20.36
CA CYS A 520 -0.17 -10.06 -19.99
C CYS A 520 -1.41 -10.73 -20.61
N PHE A 521 -2.54 -10.03 -20.60
CA PHE A 521 -3.78 -10.49 -21.24
C PHE A 521 -3.60 -10.62 -22.77
N LEU A 522 -3.03 -9.61 -23.42
CA LEU A 522 -2.79 -9.62 -24.87
C LEU A 522 -1.76 -10.69 -25.29
N ALA A 523 -0.72 -10.93 -24.49
CA ALA A 523 0.23 -12.02 -24.70
C ALA A 523 -0.43 -13.40 -24.55
N ALA A 524 -1.36 -13.55 -23.59
CA ALA A 524 -2.18 -14.77 -23.49
C ALA A 524 -3.11 -14.93 -24.70
N PHE A 525 -3.69 -13.84 -25.20
CA PHE A 525 -4.49 -13.81 -26.41
C PHE A 525 -3.68 -14.25 -27.65
N ALA A 526 -2.42 -13.83 -27.78
CA ALA A 526 -1.52 -14.29 -28.84
C ALA A 526 -1.28 -15.81 -28.78
N LEU A 527 -1.00 -16.36 -27.60
CA LEU A 527 -0.83 -17.82 -27.42
C LEU A 527 -2.11 -18.61 -27.77
N VAL A 528 -3.28 -17.98 -27.68
CA VAL A 528 -4.55 -18.57 -28.13
C VAL A 528 -4.75 -18.44 -29.64
N LEU A 529 -4.52 -17.25 -30.22
CA LEU A 529 -4.66 -16.96 -31.66
C LEU A 529 -3.67 -17.71 -32.56
N ASP A 530 -2.46 -18.01 -32.09
CA ASP A 530 -1.41 -18.61 -32.92
C ASP A 530 -1.80 -20.03 -33.40
N GLU A 531 -2.07 -20.16 -34.70
CA GLU A 531 -2.36 -21.44 -35.38
C GLU A 531 -1.12 -22.17 -35.91
N GLN A 532 0.04 -21.49 -35.99
CA GLN A 532 1.28 -22.06 -36.50
C GLN A 532 2.08 -22.76 -35.40
N ALA A 533 2.05 -22.24 -34.17
CA ALA A 533 2.70 -22.87 -33.03
C ALA A 533 2.04 -24.20 -32.64
N ALA A 534 2.89 -25.16 -32.25
CA ALA A 534 2.42 -26.39 -31.61
C ALA A 534 1.63 -26.04 -30.34
N ALA A 535 0.47 -26.68 -30.13
CA ALA A 535 -0.46 -26.38 -29.03
C ALA A 535 0.14 -26.47 -27.60
N SER A 536 1.35 -27.02 -27.45
CA SER A 536 2.15 -26.98 -26.21
C SER A 536 2.79 -25.62 -25.90
N SER A 537 2.82 -24.66 -26.84
CA SER A 537 3.31 -23.29 -26.61
C SER A 537 2.61 -22.60 -25.43
N ILE A 538 1.33 -22.91 -25.22
CA ILE A 538 0.51 -22.39 -24.12
C ILE A 538 1.07 -22.76 -22.73
N LEU A 539 1.95 -23.77 -22.63
CA LEU A 539 2.59 -24.17 -21.37
C LEU A 539 3.99 -23.56 -21.16
N LYS A 540 4.45 -22.68 -22.05
CA LYS A 540 5.75 -21.98 -21.96
C LYS A 540 5.91 -21.25 -20.62
N PHE A 541 5.05 -20.26 -20.37
CA PHE A 541 5.14 -19.41 -19.18
C PHE A 541 4.83 -20.18 -17.87
N PHE A 542 4.01 -21.23 -17.93
CA PHE A 542 3.84 -22.17 -16.80
C PHE A 542 5.16 -22.90 -16.46
N THR A 543 5.94 -23.28 -17.47
CA THR A 543 7.25 -23.94 -17.29
C THR A 543 8.30 -22.98 -16.75
N GLU A 544 8.33 -21.74 -17.24
CA GLU A 544 9.27 -20.70 -16.78
C GLU A 544 9.02 -20.31 -15.31
N CYS A 545 7.76 -20.16 -14.90
CA CYS A 545 7.38 -20.00 -13.49
C CYS A 545 7.76 -21.20 -12.59
N SER A 546 8.06 -22.36 -13.17
CA SER A 546 8.39 -23.59 -12.45
C SER A 546 9.90 -23.86 -12.34
N ARG A 547 10.73 -23.30 -13.25
CA ARG A 547 12.17 -23.61 -13.36
C ARG A 547 13.07 -22.94 -12.31
N LYS A 548 12.65 -21.83 -11.68
CA LYS A 548 13.49 -21.01 -10.79
C LYS A 548 13.84 -21.63 -9.40
N LYS A 549 13.70 -22.95 -9.20
CA LYS A 549 13.94 -23.60 -7.88
C LYS A 549 14.61 -24.97 -7.96
N GLU A 550 15.90 -24.97 -8.35
CA GLU A 550 16.85 -25.89 -7.73
C GLU A 550 17.50 -25.19 -6.52
N PRO A 551 17.48 -25.78 -5.31
CA PRO A 551 18.19 -25.22 -4.16
C PRO A 551 19.69 -25.56 -4.27
N SER A 552 20.55 -24.55 -4.21
CA SER A 552 22.02 -24.69 -4.25
C SER A 552 22.59 -25.27 -2.94
N CYS A 553 22.32 -26.55 -2.71
CA CYS A 553 22.64 -27.28 -1.48
C CYS A 553 23.52 -28.53 -1.71
N LEU A 554 24.70 -28.36 -2.29
CA LEU A 554 25.78 -29.37 -2.25
C LEU A 554 27.14 -28.71 -1.99
N PRO A 555 27.97 -29.24 -1.07
CA PRO A 555 29.32 -28.77 -0.86
C PRO A 555 30.30 -29.32 -1.92
N PHE A 556 31.19 -28.44 -2.41
CA PHE A 556 32.43 -28.73 -3.14
C PHE A 556 32.44 -29.91 -4.15
N LYS A 557 32.44 -29.58 -5.44
CA LYS A 557 33.33 -30.25 -6.41
C LYS A 557 33.84 -29.27 -7.47
N CYS A 558 35.01 -29.58 -8.02
CA CYS A 558 35.82 -28.68 -8.84
C CYS A 558 35.60 -28.91 -10.34
N CYS A 559 35.74 -27.84 -11.13
CA CYS A 559 35.89 -27.78 -12.60
C CYS A 559 35.06 -28.75 -13.48
N ASP A 560 34.09 -28.19 -14.21
CA ASP A 560 34.20 -28.17 -15.67
C ASP A 560 33.48 -26.94 -16.26
N SER A 561 33.75 -26.58 -17.53
CA SER A 561 33.40 -25.28 -18.11
C SER A 561 32.25 -25.33 -19.14
N SER A 562 31.08 -24.78 -18.80
CA SER A 562 30.08 -24.36 -19.79
C SER A 562 29.18 -23.22 -19.28
N LYS A 563 29.27 -22.04 -19.92
CA LYS A 563 28.39 -20.86 -19.88
C LYS A 563 27.64 -20.56 -18.55
N PRO A 564 27.94 -19.46 -17.82
CA PRO A 564 27.11 -19.03 -16.71
C PRO A 564 25.73 -18.61 -17.22
N SER A 565 24.66 -19.19 -16.66
CA SER A 565 23.30 -18.68 -16.83
C SER A 565 23.08 -17.54 -15.83
N GLU A 566 22.66 -16.37 -16.33
CA GLU A 566 22.31 -15.21 -15.49
C GLU A 566 20.97 -15.42 -14.77
N ASN A 567 20.94 -16.36 -13.83
CA ASN A 567 19.78 -16.62 -12.98
C ASN A 567 19.60 -15.48 -11.97
N LYS A 568 19.06 -14.33 -12.41
CA LYS A 568 18.57 -13.23 -11.54
C LYS A 568 17.59 -13.82 -10.50
N PRO A 569 17.96 -13.97 -9.22
CA PRO A 569 17.15 -14.74 -8.26
C PRO A 569 15.82 -14.04 -7.94
N PHE A 570 15.83 -12.71 -7.97
CA PHE A 570 14.74 -11.85 -7.53
C PHE A 570 13.90 -11.25 -8.67
N ALA A 571 14.26 -11.50 -9.93
CA ALA A 571 13.46 -11.03 -11.07
C ALA A 571 12.05 -11.66 -11.06
N THR A 572 11.03 -10.83 -10.85
CA THR A 572 9.65 -11.21 -10.54
C THR A 572 8.96 -11.86 -11.74
N THR A 573 8.33 -13.01 -11.54
CA THR A 573 7.62 -13.77 -12.61
C THR A 573 6.12 -13.44 -12.69
N GLU A 574 5.68 -12.36 -12.03
CA GLU A 574 4.26 -11.99 -11.93
C GLU A 574 3.59 -11.80 -13.30
N HIS A 575 4.30 -11.24 -14.27
CA HIS A 575 3.78 -11.01 -15.62
C HIS A 575 3.51 -12.34 -16.36
N PHE A 576 4.38 -13.33 -16.20
CA PHE A 576 4.13 -14.70 -16.67
C PHE A 576 2.97 -15.35 -15.90
N GLN A 577 2.82 -15.10 -14.61
CA GLN A 577 1.72 -15.61 -13.79
C GLN A 577 0.36 -15.01 -14.19
N PHE A 578 0.29 -13.71 -14.49
CA PHE A 578 -0.89 -13.07 -15.11
C PHE A 578 -1.18 -13.63 -16.50
N THR A 579 -0.15 -13.82 -17.35
CA THR A 579 -0.34 -14.39 -18.69
C THR A 579 -0.91 -15.82 -18.64
N ASN A 580 -0.42 -16.65 -17.70
CA ASN A 580 -0.95 -17.98 -17.42
C ASN A 580 -2.40 -17.94 -16.90
N LEU A 581 -2.74 -16.95 -16.05
CA LEU A 581 -4.08 -16.72 -15.51
C LEU A 581 -5.07 -16.37 -16.63
N PHE A 582 -4.75 -15.36 -17.45
CA PHE A 582 -5.60 -14.93 -18.56
C PHE A 582 -5.79 -16.03 -19.62
N LEU A 583 -4.74 -16.81 -19.91
CA LEU A 583 -4.81 -17.98 -20.78
C LEU A 583 -5.85 -19.02 -20.29
N CYS A 584 -6.05 -19.14 -18.97
CA CYS A 584 -7.03 -20.07 -18.39
C CYS A 584 -8.47 -19.56 -18.51
N GLY A 585 -8.71 -18.26 -18.35
CA GLY A 585 -10.02 -17.65 -18.54
C GLY A 585 -10.42 -17.52 -20.00
N LEU A 586 -9.46 -17.32 -20.92
CA LEU A 586 -9.69 -17.34 -22.35
C LEU A 586 -10.08 -18.76 -22.81
N LEU A 587 -9.31 -19.78 -22.42
CA LEU A 587 -9.59 -21.19 -22.73
C LEU A 587 -10.65 -21.82 -21.78
N SER A 588 -11.52 -21.03 -21.16
CA SER A 588 -12.62 -21.50 -20.31
C SER A 588 -13.80 -22.03 -21.15
N LYS A 589 -14.74 -22.73 -20.49
CA LYS A 589 -15.98 -23.22 -21.16
C LYS A 589 -16.92 -22.08 -21.57
N THR A 590 -16.93 -20.96 -20.86
CA THR A 590 -17.75 -19.77 -21.19
C THR A 590 -17.18 -19.05 -22.41
N ASN A 591 -15.88 -18.75 -22.40
CA ASN A 591 -15.23 -17.96 -23.46
C ASN A 591 -14.88 -18.79 -24.72
N SER A 592 -15.06 -20.12 -24.66
CA SER A 592 -14.97 -21.01 -25.84
C SER A 592 -15.82 -20.54 -27.02
N GLY A 593 -17.05 -20.04 -26.79
CA GLY A 593 -17.94 -19.58 -27.85
C GLY A 593 -17.42 -18.35 -28.60
N LEU A 594 -16.72 -17.45 -27.89
CA LEU A 594 -16.04 -16.30 -28.48
C LEU A 594 -14.82 -16.76 -29.29
N LEU A 595 -13.93 -17.55 -28.68
CA LEU A 595 -12.70 -18.01 -29.33
C LEU A 595 -12.94 -18.83 -30.60
N GLU A 596 -13.99 -19.65 -30.64
CA GLU A 596 -14.36 -20.43 -31.83
C GLU A 596 -14.87 -19.57 -33.00
N THR A 597 -15.07 -18.26 -32.82
CA THR A 597 -15.30 -17.30 -33.93
C THR A 597 -14.03 -16.62 -34.45
N LEU A 598 -12.93 -16.69 -33.70
CA LEU A 598 -11.65 -16.01 -33.98
C LEU A 598 -10.54 -16.98 -34.44
N VAL A 599 -10.61 -18.25 -34.04
CA VAL A 599 -9.59 -19.29 -34.25
C VAL A 599 -10.26 -20.63 -34.57
N SER A 600 -9.58 -21.51 -35.30
CA SER A 600 -10.07 -22.86 -35.62
C SER A 600 -10.56 -23.63 -34.37
N PRO A 601 -11.84 -24.05 -34.32
CA PRO A 601 -12.39 -24.77 -33.18
C PRO A 601 -11.66 -26.07 -32.82
N LYS A 602 -10.98 -26.69 -33.80
CA LYS A 602 -10.13 -27.87 -33.57
C LYS A 602 -8.90 -27.51 -32.72
N LEU A 603 -8.33 -26.32 -32.92
CA LEU A 603 -7.18 -25.84 -32.17
C LEU A 603 -7.57 -25.38 -30.76
N VAL A 604 -8.66 -24.62 -30.61
CA VAL A 604 -9.19 -24.19 -29.29
C VAL A 604 -9.45 -25.41 -28.40
N LYS A 605 -10.17 -26.41 -28.91
CA LYS A 605 -10.44 -27.67 -28.18
C LYS A 605 -9.16 -28.45 -27.85
N LYS A 606 -8.12 -28.43 -28.70
CA LYS A 606 -6.80 -29.03 -28.43
C LYS A 606 -6.03 -28.28 -27.33
N LYS A 607 -6.01 -26.95 -27.37
CA LYS A 607 -5.37 -26.09 -26.35
C LYS A 607 -6.08 -26.25 -24.98
N HIS A 608 -7.41 -26.19 -24.94
CA HIS A 608 -8.21 -26.48 -23.73
C HIS A 608 -7.92 -27.88 -23.16
N ALA A 609 -7.91 -28.93 -23.98
CA ALA A 609 -7.68 -30.30 -23.51
C ALA A 609 -6.29 -30.49 -22.86
N LEU A 610 -5.25 -29.88 -23.45
CA LEU A 610 -3.90 -29.87 -22.88
C LEU A 610 -3.86 -29.11 -21.55
N LEU A 611 -4.44 -27.90 -21.49
CA LEU A 611 -4.47 -27.08 -20.29
C LEU A 611 -5.22 -27.79 -19.14
N LYS A 612 -6.37 -28.41 -19.42
CA LYS A 612 -7.11 -29.23 -18.45
C LYS A 612 -6.25 -30.36 -17.88
N SER A 613 -5.48 -31.06 -18.72
CA SER A 613 -4.57 -32.13 -18.28
C SER A 613 -3.47 -31.60 -17.34
N TYR A 614 -2.85 -30.47 -17.71
CA TYR A 614 -1.82 -29.82 -16.91
C TYR A 614 -2.36 -29.36 -15.54
N LEU A 615 -3.42 -28.54 -15.51
CA LEU A 615 -3.96 -27.98 -14.26
C LEU A 615 -4.48 -29.05 -13.30
N SER A 616 -5.08 -30.13 -13.81
CA SER A 616 -5.59 -31.24 -12.98
C SER A 616 -4.50 -32.03 -12.25
N THR A 617 -3.23 -31.81 -12.57
CA THR A 617 -2.09 -32.50 -11.94
C THR A 617 -1.04 -31.55 -11.35
N SER A 618 -0.96 -30.31 -11.81
CA SER A 618 0.10 -29.35 -11.43
C SER A 618 0.18 -29.11 -9.92
N VAL A 619 -0.94 -28.83 -9.24
CA VAL A 619 -0.98 -28.60 -7.78
C VAL A 619 -0.50 -29.84 -7.00
N LYS A 620 -0.87 -31.04 -7.46
CA LYS A 620 -0.42 -32.31 -6.86
C LYS A 620 1.09 -32.51 -6.99
N TYR A 621 1.70 -32.08 -8.10
CA TYR A 621 3.16 -32.09 -8.27
C TYR A 621 3.84 -31.00 -7.44
N HIS A 622 3.30 -29.78 -7.42
CA HIS A 622 3.83 -28.67 -6.60
C HIS A 622 3.86 -29.05 -5.11
N LEU A 623 2.75 -29.52 -4.55
CA LEU A 623 2.69 -29.97 -3.16
C LEU A 623 3.66 -31.13 -2.86
N ARG A 624 3.87 -32.05 -3.81
CA ARG A 624 4.84 -33.15 -3.66
C ARG A 624 6.30 -32.68 -3.61
N GLY A 625 6.63 -31.56 -4.25
CA GLY A 625 7.98 -30.99 -4.27
C GLY A 625 8.34 -30.12 -3.06
N LEU A 626 7.38 -29.83 -2.17
CA LEU A 626 7.62 -29.01 -0.97
C LEU A 626 8.13 -29.84 0.22
N PRO A 627 8.80 -29.21 1.20
CA PRO A 627 9.08 -29.82 2.49
C PRO A 627 7.79 -30.23 3.22
N HIS A 628 7.85 -31.36 3.93
CA HIS A 628 6.71 -31.96 4.61
C HIS A 628 7.07 -32.25 6.06
N TYR A 629 6.18 -31.84 6.99
CA TYR A 629 6.34 -32.10 8.42
C TYR A 629 5.22 -33.02 8.89
N ASN A 630 5.56 -34.12 9.57
CA ASN A 630 4.57 -34.98 10.21
C ASN A 630 4.36 -34.52 11.65
N GLY A 631 3.10 -34.35 12.05
CA GLY A 631 2.70 -34.12 13.45
C GLY A 631 1.30 -34.65 13.69
N ASP A 632 0.70 -34.32 14.83
CA ASP A 632 -0.57 -34.92 15.30
C ASP A 632 -1.77 -34.62 14.37
N GLU A 633 -1.80 -33.43 13.76
CA GLU A 633 -2.76 -33.04 12.70
C GLU A 633 -2.42 -33.67 11.32
N GLY A 634 -1.52 -34.65 11.30
CA GLY A 634 -1.03 -35.34 10.11
C GLY A 634 0.07 -34.58 9.36
N LYS A 635 0.09 -34.78 8.04
CA LYS A 635 1.14 -34.31 7.14
C LYS A 635 0.95 -32.84 6.79
N LYS A 636 1.70 -31.94 7.43
CA LYS A 636 1.67 -30.48 7.23
C LYS A 636 2.56 -30.04 6.07
N VAL A 637 2.10 -29.04 5.30
CA VAL A 637 2.85 -28.39 4.21
C VAL A 637 2.75 -26.87 4.35
N HIS A 638 3.88 -26.17 4.23
CA HIS A 638 3.91 -24.74 4.00
C HIS A 638 3.92 -24.51 2.48
N VAL A 639 2.83 -23.96 1.94
CA VAL A 639 2.77 -23.61 0.50
C VAL A 639 3.33 -22.21 0.28
N LEU A 640 3.86 -21.98 -0.91
CA LEU A 640 4.49 -20.72 -1.30
C LEU A 640 3.53 -19.96 -2.25
N PRO A 641 3.70 -18.64 -2.48
CA PRO A 641 2.76 -17.83 -3.28
C PRO A 641 2.39 -18.40 -4.67
N ASN A 642 3.29 -19.15 -5.31
CA ASN A 642 3.00 -19.85 -6.57
C ASN A 642 1.81 -20.83 -6.47
N PHE A 643 1.55 -21.45 -5.32
CA PHE A 643 0.36 -22.29 -5.09
C PHE A 643 -0.92 -21.48 -5.26
N LEU A 644 -0.97 -20.24 -4.75
CA LEU A 644 -2.12 -19.37 -4.89
C LEU A 644 -2.36 -18.98 -6.34
N TRP A 645 -1.30 -18.65 -7.08
CA TRP A 645 -1.36 -18.42 -8.53
C TRP A 645 -1.90 -19.62 -9.32
N MET A 646 -1.58 -20.85 -8.90
CA MET A 646 -2.14 -22.05 -9.53
C MET A 646 -3.65 -22.19 -9.24
N LEU A 647 -4.11 -21.82 -8.05
CA LEU A 647 -5.54 -21.77 -7.72
C LEU A 647 -6.27 -20.66 -8.49
N ARG A 648 -5.68 -19.46 -8.64
CA ARG A 648 -6.18 -18.37 -9.51
C ARG A 648 -6.39 -18.90 -10.94
N CYS A 649 -5.38 -19.54 -11.53
CA CYS A 649 -5.47 -20.15 -12.87
C CYS A 649 -6.61 -21.20 -12.96
N ILE A 650 -6.81 -22.03 -11.93
CA ILE A 650 -7.87 -23.04 -11.91
C ILE A 650 -9.25 -22.39 -11.81
N PHE A 651 -9.40 -21.35 -11.00
CA PHE A 651 -10.63 -20.57 -10.84
C PHE A 651 -11.07 -19.93 -12.17
N GLU A 652 -10.17 -19.26 -12.89
CA GLU A 652 -10.46 -18.64 -14.20
C GLU A 652 -11.01 -19.63 -15.24
N THR A 653 -10.67 -20.93 -15.17
CA THR A 653 -11.25 -21.92 -16.11
C THR A 653 -12.76 -22.14 -15.94
N GLY A 654 -13.36 -21.71 -14.82
CA GLY A 654 -14.73 -22.03 -14.42
C GLY A 654 -14.99 -23.54 -14.22
N SER A 655 -13.96 -24.38 -14.26
CA SER A 655 -14.12 -25.82 -14.50
C SER A 655 -14.17 -26.62 -13.19
N LYS A 656 -15.39 -26.90 -12.71
CA LYS A 656 -15.65 -27.80 -11.57
C LYS A 656 -14.88 -29.12 -11.66
N ASP A 657 -14.77 -29.71 -12.86
CA ASP A 657 -13.99 -30.92 -13.12
C ASP A 657 -12.53 -30.78 -12.62
N ILE A 658 -11.90 -29.64 -12.93
CA ILE A 658 -10.51 -29.32 -12.58
C ILE A 658 -10.42 -29.01 -11.08
N ALA A 659 -11.36 -28.26 -10.53
CA ALA A 659 -11.41 -27.96 -9.10
C ALA A 659 -11.52 -29.25 -8.25
N GLU A 660 -12.38 -30.20 -8.64
CA GLU A 660 -12.49 -31.51 -7.99
C GLU A 660 -11.21 -32.36 -8.12
N MET A 661 -10.57 -32.39 -9.29
CA MET A 661 -9.33 -33.13 -9.49
C MET A 661 -8.16 -32.52 -8.69
N THR A 662 -8.08 -31.19 -8.64
CA THR A 662 -7.14 -30.45 -7.80
C THR A 662 -7.38 -30.73 -6.31
N ALA A 663 -8.62 -30.69 -5.84
CA ALA A 663 -8.97 -30.99 -4.45
C ALA A 663 -8.60 -32.43 -4.05
N LYS A 664 -8.76 -33.40 -4.97
CA LYS A 664 -8.27 -34.79 -4.82
C LYS A 664 -6.73 -34.89 -4.84
N GLY A 665 -6.04 -33.92 -5.45
CA GLY A 665 -4.59 -33.77 -5.44
C GLY A 665 -4.00 -33.18 -4.15
N ILE A 666 -4.80 -32.45 -3.36
CA ILE A 666 -4.37 -31.86 -2.07
C ILE A 666 -4.36 -32.94 -0.98
N THR A 667 -3.25 -33.67 -0.85
CA THR A 667 -3.11 -34.83 0.07
C THR A 667 -2.60 -34.50 1.47
N ALA A 668 -2.19 -33.26 1.76
CA ALA A 668 -1.71 -32.83 3.08
C ALA A 668 -2.83 -32.85 4.14
N GLY A 669 -2.54 -33.17 5.39
CA GLY A 669 -3.48 -33.00 6.51
C GLY A 669 -3.71 -31.53 6.86
N PHE A 670 -2.70 -30.69 6.63
CA PHE A 670 -2.67 -29.28 6.99
C PHE A 670 -1.93 -28.47 5.92
N ILE A 671 -2.43 -27.27 5.60
CA ILE A 671 -1.80 -26.28 4.73
C ILE A 671 -1.56 -24.98 5.50
N LYS A 672 -0.32 -24.47 5.46
CA LYS A 672 0.01 -23.10 5.82
C LYS A 672 0.15 -22.24 4.55
N LEU A 673 -0.60 -21.16 4.52
CA LEU A 673 -0.71 -20.07 3.53
C LEU A 673 -0.31 -18.71 4.14
N GLY A 674 0.31 -18.70 5.33
CA GLY A 674 0.70 -17.46 6.00
C GLY A 674 1.84 -16.72 5.29
N TYR A 675 1.78 -15.39 5.24
CA TYR A 675 2.68 -14.53 4.44
C TYR A 675 2.64 -14.80 2.92
N CYS A 676 1.54 -15.33 2.38
CA CYS A 676 1.37 -15.55 0.94
C CYS A 676 0.75 -14.37 0.16
N ASN A 677 0.49 -13.24 0.83
CA ASN A 677 -0.20 -12.06 0.29
C ASN A 677 -1.59 -12.40 -0.32
N VAL A 678 -2.37 -13.19 0.42
CA VAL A 678 -3.75 -13.59 0.07
C VAL A 678 -4.72 -12.43 0.32
N TYR A 679 -5.51 -12.05 -0.67
CA TYR A 679 -6.56 -11.03 -0.56
C TYR A 679 -7.99 -11.62 -0.49
N SER A 680 -8.99 -10.76 -0.35
CA SER A 680 -10.42 -11.11 -0.42
C SER A 680 -10.81 -11.83 -1.72
N GLY A 681 -10.35 -11.35 -2.89
CA GLY A 681 -10.58 -12.01 -4.18
C GLY A 681 -9.93 -13.41 -4.29
N ASP A 682 -8.78 -13.62 -3.64
CA ASP A 682 -8.08 -14.91 -3.61
C ASP A 682 -8.82 -15.97 -2.82
N CYS A 683 -9.58 -15.55 -1.81
CA CYS A 683 -10.42 -16.44 -1.01
C CYS A 683 -11.48 -17.13 -1.87
N THR A 684 -11.93 -16.50 -2.97
CA THR A 684 -12.81 -17.15 -3.96
C THR A 684 -12.11 -18.30 -4.67
N ALA A 685 -10.86 -18.10 -5.14
CA ALA A 685 -10.08 -19.13 -5.83
C ALA A 685 -9.66 -20.28 -4.88
N LEU A 686 -9.37 -19.96 -3.62
CA LEU A 686 -9.18 -20.94 -2.54
C LEU A 686 -10.46 -21.76 -2.32
N ASN A 687 -11.59 -21.11 -2.06
CA ASN A 687 -12.88 -21.76 -1.81
C ASN A 687 -13.32 -22.64 -3.00
N PHE A 688 -13.16 -22.15 -4.24
CA PHE A 688 -13.53 -22.84 -5.47
C PHE A 688 -12.98 -24.27 -5.53
N VAL A 689 -11.75 -24.48 -5.04
CA VAL A 689 -11.13 -25.81 -4.94
C VAL A 689 -11.43 -26.47 -3.58
N LEU A 690 -11.30 -25.75 -2.46
CA LEU A 690 -11.40 -26.33 -1.12
C LEU A 690 -12.80 -26.83 -0.76
N GLN A 691 -13.88 -26.29 -1.33
CA GLN A 691 -15.24 -26.79 -1.13
C GLN A 691 -15.43 -28.25 -1.59
N HIS A 692 -14.70 -28.68 -2.63
CA HIS A 692 -14.79 -30.04 -3.20
C HIS A 692 -13.96 -31.08 -2.44
N ARG A 693 -13.25 -30.66 -1.40
CA ARG A 693 -12.24 -31.44 -0.69
C ARG A 693 -12.90 -32.44 0.27
N GLN A 694 -12.63 -33.73 0.08
CA GLN A 694 -13.39 -34.82 0.73
C GLN A 694 -12.93 -35.15 2.16
N LYS A 695 -11.67 -34.88 2.50
CA LYS A 695 -11.11 -35.04 3.85
C LYS A 695 -11.03 -33.69 4.56
N LEU A 696 -11.18 -33.69 5.88
CA LEU A 696 -10.95 -32.49 6.70
C LEU A 696 -9.50 -31.99 6.57
N LEU A 697 -9.31 -30.68 6.65
CA LEU A 697 -8.07 -29.95 6.38
C LEU A 697 -7.80 -28.95 7.51
N GLY A 698 -6.58 -28.91 8.03
CA GLY A 698 -6.11 -27.74 8.77
C GLY A 698 -5.68 -26.62 7.82
N VAL A 699 -6.18 -25.40 8.02
CA VAL A 699 -5.82 -24.22 7.21
C VAL A 699 -5.32 -23.08 8.09
N ASP A 700 -4.07 -22.68 7.87
CA ASP A 700 -3.41 -21.53 8.48
C ASP A 700 -3.18 -20.45 7.41
N MET A 701 -3.82 -19.29 7.56
CA MET A 701 -3.70 -18.13 6.67
C MET A 701 -3.20 -16.89 7.42
N ASP A 702 -2.43 -17.08 8.50
CA ASP A 702 -1.95 -15.97 9.34
C ASP A 702 -1.03 -15.00 8.59
N ASN A 703 -1.21 -13.69 8.75
CA ASN A 703 -0.47 -12.61 8.06
C ASN A 703 -0.78 -12.58 6.56
N ASN A 704 -1.99 -12.13 6.23
CA ASN A 704 -2.51 -11.91 4.89
C ASN A 704 -3.51 -10.73 4.90
N ASN A 705 -4.12 -10.40 3.75
CA ASN A 705 -5.01 -9.25 3.58
C ASN A 705 -6.46 -9.71 3.30
N ILE A 706 -6.93 -10.75 4.00
CA ILE A 706 -8.19 -11.45 3.68
C ILE A 706 -9.42 -10.55 3.87
N SER A 707 -9.49 -9.75 4.95
CA SER A 707 -10.65 -8.91 5.32
C SER A 707 -11.99 -9.66 5.46
N ASP A 708 -13.05 -8.95 5.86
CA ASP A 708 -14.39 -9.53 5.99
C ASP A 708 -14.95 -10.09 4.66
N TYR A 709 -14.56 -9.52 3.52
CA TYR A 709 -14.95 -10.05 2.20
C TYR A 709 -14.32 -11.42 1.92
N GLY A 710 -13.07 -11.64 2.31
CA GLY A 710 -12.40 -12.92 2.12
C GLY A 710 -12.98 -14.02 3.01
N VAL A 711 -13.33 -13.69 4.25
CA VAL A 711 -14.05 -14.64 5.14
C VAL A 711 -15.43 -14.99 4.57
N LYS A 712 -16.16 -14.02 4.01
CA LYS A 712 -17.42 -14.26 3.28
C LYS A 712 -17.22 -15.17 2.05
N GLN A 713 -16.11 -15.04 1.32
CA GLN A 713 -15.77 -15.91 0.19
C GLN A 713 -15.38 -17.35 0.59
N LEU A 714 -14.80 -17.55 1.78
CA LEU A 714 -14.46 -18.89 2.29
C LEU A 714 -15.68 -19.70 2.78
N LYS A 715 -16.86 -19.06 2.94
CA LYS A 715 -18.04 -19.63 3.61
C LYS A 715 -18.35 -21.11 3.27
N PRO A 716 -18.42 -21.56 2.00
CA PRO A 716 -18.69 -22.96 1.68
C PRO A 716 -17.60 -23.96 2.10
N SER A 717 -16.35 -23.51 2.24
CA SER A 717 -15.20 -24.36 2.56
C SER A 717 -14.98 -24.60 4.06
N PHE A 718 -15.56 -23.78 4.95
CA PHE A 718 -15.43 -23.99 6.41
C PHE A 718 -15.96 -25.35 6.88
N CYS A 719 -16.94 -25.94 6.18
CA CYS A 719 -17.40 -27.31 6.44
C CYS A 719 -16.31 -28.39 6.29
N LYS A 720 -15.13 -28.04 5.76
CA LYS A 720 -13.95 -28.92 5.62
C LYS A 720 -12.80 -28.58 6.57
N MET A 721 -12.88 -27.52 7.37
CA MET A 721 -11.74 -26.99 8.13
C MET A 721 -11.74 -27.46 9.60
N THR A 722 -10.69 -28.16 10.02
CA THR A 722 -10.44 -28.47 11.46
C THR A 722 -9.59 -27.39 12.13
N VAL A 723 -8.69 -26.76 11.38
CA VAL A 723 -7.95 -25.59 11.85
C VAL A 723 -8.35 -24.41 10.97
N VAL A 724 -8.74 -23.31 11.60
CA VAL A 724 -9.00 -22.02 10.95
C VAL A 724 -8.15 -20.98 11.67
N ARG A 725 -7.02 -20.59 11.06
CA ARG A 725 -6.21 -19.48 11.56
C ARG A 725 -6.20 -18.33 10.55
N LEU A 726 -6.61 -17.17 11.03
CA LEU A 726 -6.81 -15.90 10.33
C LEU A 726 -6.25 -14.76 11.19
N CYS A 727 -5.11 -14.98 11.84
CA CYS A 727 -4.43 -13.96 12.63
C CYS A 727 -3.81 -12.91 11.69
N VAL A 728 -3.74 -11.63 12.06
CA VAL A 728 -3.17 -10.55 11.23
C VAL A 728 -3.82 -10.53 9.83
N ASN A 729 -5.13 -10.24 9.78
CA ASN A 729 -5.92 -10.28 8.53
C ASN A 729 -6.97 -9.15 8.38
N HIS A 730 -6.94 -8.14 9.27
CA HIS A 730 -7.87 -7.00 9.31
C HIS A 730 -9.36 -7.41 9.44
N LEU A 731 -9.65 -8.49 10.17
CA LEU A 731 -11.01 -8.98 10.37
C LEU A 731 -11.78 -8.15 11.41
N SER A 732 -13.04 -7.82 11.12
CA SER A 732 -13.97 -7.20 12.08
C SER A 732 -14.95 -8.24 12.65
N ASP A 733 -15.89 -7.77 13.47
CA ASP A 733 -16.99 -8.60 13.99
C ASP A 733 -17.85 -9.24 12.88
N SER A 734 -17.91 -8.65 11.68
CA SER A 734 -18.64 -9.23 10.53
C SER A 734 -17.97 -10.49 9.98
N SER A 735 -16.65 -10.65 10.10
CA SER A 735 -15.99 -11.95 9.87
C SER A 735 -16.43 -12.98 10.91
N ILE A 736 -16.58 -12.55 12.17
CA ILE A 736 -16.86 -13.47 13.28
C ILE A 736 -18.31 -13.95 13.24
N GLU A 737 -19.23 -13.13 12.75
CA GLU A 737 -20.61 -13.53 12.43
C GLU A 737 -20.64 -14.69 11.42
N VAL A 738 -19.91 -14.58 10.30
CA VAL A 738 -19.81 -15.64 9.27
C VAL A 738 -19.12 -16.90 9.81
N LEU A 739 -18.09 -16.74 10.64
CA LEU A 739 -17.42 -17.86 11.31
C LEU A 739 -18.35 -18.54 12.33
N ALA A 740 -19.14 -17.79 13.10
CA ALA A 740 -20.10 -18.35 14.03
C ALA A 740 -21.18 -19.14 13.29
N GLU A 741 -21.74 -18.57 12.22
CA GLU A 741 -22.75 -19.25 11.39
C GLU A 741 -22.24 -20.60 10.87
N GLU A 742 -21.09 -20.65 10.18
CA GLU A 742 -20.62 -21.89 9.54
C GLU A 742 -19.93 -22.86 10.51
N LEU A 743 -19.17 -22.39 11.50
CA LEU A 743 -18.47 -23.27 12.43
C LEU A 743 -19.44 -23.92 13.42
N CYS A 744 -20.43 -23.18 13.95
CA CYS A 744 -21.49 -23.78 14.77
C CYS A 744 -22.41 -24.71 13.94
N LYS A 745 -22.66 -24.42 12.67
CA LYS A 745 -23.42 -25.30 11.76
C LYS A 745 -22.71 -26.62 11.45
N HIS A 746 -21.37 -26.62 11.37
CA HIS A 746 -20.61 -27.80 10.94
C HIS A 746 -19.83 -28.54 12.05
N LYS A 747 -19.50 -27.89 13.17
CA LYS A 747 -18.91 -28.48 14.39
C LYS A 747 -17.67 -29.37 14.16
N VAL A 748 -16.89 -29.03 13.12
CA VAL A 748 -15.63 -29.71 12.73
C VAL A 748 -14.37 -29.02 13.24
N VAL A 749 -14.47 -27.78 13.74
CA VAL A 749 -13.31 -26.99 14.16
C VAL A 749 -12.70 -27.47 15.48
N GLU A 750 -11.37 -27.53 15.51
CA GLU A 750 -10.51 -27.95 16.61
C GLU A 750 -9.59 -26.80 17.09
N VAL A 751 -9.22 -25.89 16.18
CA VAL A 751 -8.36 -24.72 16.45
C VAL A 751 -8.89 -23.48 15.74
N LEU A 752 -9.10 -22.39 16.49
CA LEU A 752 -9.51 -21.07 15.99
C LEU A 752 -8.45 -20.01 16.33
N GLY A 753 -7.81 -19.42 15.30
CA GLY A 753 -6.81 -18.36 15.43
C GLY A 753 -7.32 -17.04 14.84
N LEU A 754 -7.38 -16.00 15.65
CA LEU A 754 -7.93 -14.67 15.36
C LEU A 754 -7.06 -13.53 15.93
N TYR A 755 -5.80 -13.80 16.28
CA TYR A 755 -4.88 -12.85 16.91
C TYR A 755 -4.57 -11.64 16.00
N ASN A 756 -4.46 -10.44 16.57
CA ASN A 756 -4.12 -9.19 15.87
C ASN A 756 -5.11 -8.86 14.73
N ASN A 757 -6.35 -8.54 15.10
CA ASN A 757 -7.43 -8.14 14.19
C ASN A 757 -8.20 -6.95 14.79
N HIS A 758 -9.45 -6.70 14.36
CA HIS A 758 -10.25 -5.55 14.77
C HIS A 758 -11.57 -5.96 15.45
N ILE A 759 -11.58 -7.15 16.05
CA ILE A 759 -12.72 -7.76 16.75
C ILE A 759 -13.01 -6.98 18.04
N THR A 760 -14.29 -6.75 18.36
CA THR A 760 -14.75 -6.08 19.58
C THR A 760 -15.45 -7.06 20.53
N ASP A 761 -16.08 -6.55 21.60
CA ASP A 761 -16.93 -7.35 22.49
C ASP A 761 -18.11 -8.02 21.76
N VAL A 762 -18.56 -7.47 20.62
CA VAL A 762 -19.62 -8.06 19.79
C VAL A 762 -19.12 -9.36 19.15
N GLY A 763 -17.95 -9.35 18.52
CA GLY A 763 -17.31 -10.57 18.00
C GLY A 763 -16.84 -11.50 19.11
N ALA A 764 -16.42 -10.99 20.27
CA ALA A 764 -16.09 -11.83 21.42
C ALA A 764 -17.29 -12.67 21.90
N LYS A 765 -18.51 -12.10 21.88
CA LYS A 765 -19.76 -12.83 22.13
C LYS A 765 -20.02 -13.94 21.09
N LEU A 766 -19.68 -13.68 19.82
CA LEU A 766 -19.82 -14.67 18.74
C LEU A 766 -18.77 -15.78 18.86
N VAL A 767 -17.52 -15.47 19.23
CA VAL A 767 -16.50 -16.49 19.58
C VAL A 767 -16.91 -17.30 20.81
N ALA A 768 -17.54 -16.67 21.81
CA ALA A 768 -18.12 -17.37 22.96
C ALA A 768 -19.20 -18.38 22.53
N GLN A 769 -20.08 -18.04 21.57
CA GLN A 769 -21.00 -19.01 20.97
C GLN A 769 -20.27 -20.18 20.31
N ILE A 770 -19.21 -19.93 19.52
CA ILE A 770 -18.41 -21.01 18.89
C ILE A 770 -17.81 -21.94 19.94
N ILE A 771 -17.34 -21.41 21.08
CA ILE A 771 -16.79 -22.19 22.20
C ILE A 771 -17.85 -23.08 22.87
N GLU A 772 -19.08 -22.58 23.08
CA GLU A 772 -20.18 -23.37 23.65
C GLU A 772 -20.72 -24.42 22.66
N GLU A 773 -20.74 -24.11 21.37
CA GLU A 773 -21.39 -24.95 20.36
C GLU A 773 -20.49 -25.99 19.70
N CYS A 774 -19.17 -25.82 19.67
CA CYS A 774 -18.24 -26.70 18.94
C CYS A 774 -17.48 -27.65 19.91
N PRO A 775 -17.99 -28.87 20.19
CA PRO A 775 -17.42 -29.79 21.19
C PRO A 775 -16.04 -30.40 20.80
N LYS A 776 -15.49 -30.01 19.65
CA LYS A 776 -14.14 -30.35 19.20
C LYS A 776 -13.14 -29.22 19.40
N LEU A 777 -13.59 -28.00 19.70
CA LEU A 777 -12.71 -26.84 19.79
C LEU A 777 -11.82 -26.96 21.03
N ARG A 778 -10.51 -27.02 20.81
CA ARG A 778 -9.48 -27.18 21.85
C ARG A 778 -8.64 -25.93 22.05
N VAL A 779 -8.45 -25.13 21.00
CA VAL A 779 -7.54 -23.97 21.01
C VAL A 779 -8.23 -22.73 20.46
N VAL A 780 -8.19 -21.63 21.22
CA VAL A 780 -8.69 -20.31 20.81
C VAL A 780 -7.64 -19.23 21.08
N LYS A 781 -7.26 -18.48 20.04
CA LYS A 781 -6.31 -17.35 20.14
C LYS A 781 -6.94 -16.07 19.61
N ILE A 782 -7.17 -15.09 20.48
CA ILE A 782 -7.87 -13.82 20.19
C ILE A 782 -7.15 -12.60 20.81
N GLY A 783 -5.85 -12.73 21.10
CA GLY A 783 -4.99 -11.60 21.51
C GLY A 783 -4.91 -10.46 20.48
N LYS A 784 -4.48 -9.26 20.87
CA LYS A 784 -4.44 -8.03 20.03
C LYS A 784 -5.75 -7.79 19.27
N ASN A 785 -6.83 -7.64 20.02
CA ASN A 785 -8.12 -7.19 19.49
C ASN A 785 -8.64 -6.05 20.37
N LYS A 786 -9.87 -5.60 20.15
CA LYS A 786 -10.52 -4.47 20.86
C LYS A 786 -11.50 -4.97 21.93
N LEU A 787 -11.13 -6.03 22.65
CA LEU A 787 -11.96 -6.60 23.72
C LEU A 787 -11.78 -5.82 25.04
N THR A 788 -12.89 -5.53 25.69
CA THR A 788 -12.98 -4.95 27.03
C THR A 788 -13.32 -6.02 28.08
N SER A 789 -13.62 -5.62 29.32
CA SER A 789 -14.11 -6.54 30.35
C SER A 789 -15.38 -7.29 29.92
N LEU A 790 -16.21 -6.71 29.06
CA LEU A 790 -17.44 -7.33 28.56
C LEU A 790 -17.13 -8.53 27.64
N GLY A 791 -16.21 -8.37 26.69
CA GLY A 791 -15.74 -9.47 25.83
C GLY A 791 -15.00 -10.54 26.63
N GLY A 792 -14.21 -10.14 27.64
CA GLY A 792 -13.61 -11.05 28.62
C GLY A 792 -14.67 -11.89 29.35
N LYS A 793 -15.72 -11.24 29.88
CA LYS A 793 -16.85 -11.88 30.56
C LYS A 793 -17.61 -12.85 29.65
N PHE A 794 -17.81 -12.55 28.37
CA PHE A 794 -18.43 -13.50 27.43
C PHE A 794 -17.56 -14.74 27.21
N LEU A 795 -16.27 -14.55 26.89
CA LEU A 795 -15.35 -15.67 26.63
C LEU A 795 -15.16 -16.56 27.87
N ALA A 796 -14.97 -15.97 29.05
CA ALA A 796 -14.81 -16.72 30.29
C ALA A 796 -16.06 -17.57 30.62
N ASN A 797 -17.27 -17.03 30.43
CA ASN A 797 -18.51 -17.77 30.65
C ASN A 797 -18.69 -18.96 29.69
N ALA A 798 -18.29 -18.83 28.43
CA ALA A 798 -18.30 -19.92 27.47
C ALA A 798 -17.23 -20.98 27.79
N ILE A 799 -16.02 -20.55 28.14
CA ILE A 799 -14.93 -21.43 28.57
C ILE A 799 -15.35 -22.24 29.79
N ARG A 800 -15.98 -21.64 30.80
CA ARG A 800 -16.52 -22.34 31.99
C ARG A 800 -17.47 -23.50 31.66
N LYS A 801 -18.21 -23.43 30.55
CA LYS A 801 -19.12 -24.49 30.09
C LYS A 801 -18.43 -25.54 29.21
N SER A 802 -17.27 -25.23 28.66
CA SER A 802 -16.58 -26.10 27.71
C SER A 802 -15.84 -27.23 28.44
N THR A 803 -15.85 -28.41 27.82
CA THR A 803 -15.07 -29.57 28.28
C THR A 803 -13.91 -29.92 27.33
N SER A 804 -13.88 -29.33 26.12
CA SER A 804 -12.86 -29.58 25.10
C SER A 804 -11.74 -28.54 25.09
N ILE A 805 -11.99 -27.32 25.58
CA ILE A 805 -11.01 -26.22 25.58
C ILE A 805 -9.79 -26.56 26.46
N PHE A 806 -8.61 -26.43 25.85
CA PHE A 806 -7.31 -26.85 26.37
C PHE A 806 -6.30 -25.69 26.42
N ASP A 807 -6.38 -24.77 25.44
CA ASP A 807 -5.44 -23.64 25.31
C ASP A 807 -6.14 -22.35 24.84
N VAL A 808 -6.05 -21.30 25.65
CA VAL A 808 -6.68 -19.99 25.41
C VAL A 808 -5.63 -18.87 25.47
N GLY A 809 -5.59 -18.01 24.45
CA GLY A 809 -4.66 -16.88 24.38
C GLY A 809 -5.34 -15.55 24.07
N MET A 810 -5.28 -14.60 25.01
CA MET A 810 -5.90 -13.28 24.93
C MET A 810 -4.90 -12.12 25.09
N TRP A 811 -3.59 -12.35 24.91
CA TRP A 811 -2.55 -11.31 25.08
C TRP A 811 -2.83 -10.03 24.30
N GLY A 812 -2.77 -8.86 24.96
CA GLY A 812 -2.92 -7.56 24.29
C GLY A 812 -4.37 -7.18 24.01
N ASN A 813 -5.27 -7.40 24.97
CA ASN A 813 -6.62 -6.82 24.97
C ASN A 813 -6.74 -5.87 26.17
N ASN A 814 -7.95 -5.48 26.60
CA ASN A 814 -8.15 -4.62 27.76
C ASN A 814 -9.28 -5.13 28.67
N ILE A 815 -9.21 -6.40 29.09
CA ILE A 815 -10.29 -7.02 29.90
C ILE A 815 -10.33 -6.54 31.35
N GLY A 816 -9.24 -6.01 31.89
CA GLY A 816 -9.12 -5.48 33.25
C GLY A 816 -9.41 -6.50 34.36
N ASP A 817 -9.54 -5.99 35.59
CA ASP A 817 -9.84 -6.81 36.78
C ASP A 817 -11.21 -7.50 36.70
N GLU A 818 -12.21 -6.83 36.13
CA GLU A 818 -13.54 -7.41 35.86
C GLU A 818 -13.50 -8.62 34.92
N GLY A 819 -12.58 -8.62 33.94
CA GLY A 819 -12.34 -9.76 33.07
C GLY A 819 -11.58 -10.86 33.79
N ALA A 820 -10.59 -10.50 34.60
CA ALA A 820 -9.84 -11.42 35.44
C ALA A 820 -10.74 -12.15 36.47
N GLU A 821 -11.71 -11.46 37.06
CA GLU A 821 -12.76 -12.04 37.93
C GLU A 821 -13.57 -13.12 37.22
N ALA A 822 -14.08 -12.82 36.02
CA ALA A 822 -14.83 -13.80 35.23
C ALA A 822 -13.95 -15.00 34.82
N PHE A 823 -12.67 -14.77 34.52
CA PHE A 823 -11.71 -15.86 34.30
C PHE A 823 -11.39 -16.66 35.55
N ALA A 824 -11.37 -16.05 36.74
CA ALA A 824 -11.24 -16.76 38.01
C ALA A 824 -12.45 -17.68 38.25
N GLU A 825 -13.69 -17.20 38.06
CA GLU A 825 -14.89 -18.05 38.09
C GLU A 825 -14.82 -19.21 37.09
N ALA A 826 -14.30 -18.96 35.88
CA ALA A 826 -14.19 -19.97 34.84
C ALA A 826 -13.12 -21.02 35.17
N LEU A 827 -11.97 -20.59 35.71
CA LEU A 827 -10.83 -21.45 36.03
C LEU A 827 -11.10 -22.40 37.19
N ARG A 828 -11.74 -21.93 38.27
CA ARG A 828 -11.83 -22.60 39.59
C ARG A 828 -12.03 -24.12 39.51
N TYR A 829 -12.92 -24.60 38.64
CA TYR A 829 -13.20 -26.03 38.44
C TYR A 829 -13.10 -26.51 36.97
N HIS A 830 -12.40 -25.78 36.08
CA HIS A 830 -12.34 -26.15 34.66
C HIS A 830 -11.61 -27.49 34.42
N PRO A 831 -12.21 -28.46 33.71
CA PRO A 831 -11.70 -29.84 33.65
C PRO A 831 -10.47 -30.06 32.74
N SER A 832 -10.27 -29.23 31.71
CA SER A 832 -9.31 -29.51 30.62
C SER A 832 -8.37 -28.37 30.16
N LEU A 833 -8.55 -27.13 30.65
CA LEU A 833 -7.75 -25.96 30.27
C LEU A 833 -6.38 -26.01 30.96
N THR A 834 -5.33 -26.32 30.22
CA THR A 834 -3.95 -26.38 30.76
C THR A 834 -3.15 -25.12 30.51
N ASN A 835 -3.50 -24.35 29.47
CA ASN A 835 -2.71 -23.22 28.97
C ASN A 835 -3.60 -21.97 28.87
N LEU A 836 -3.31 -20.92 29.64
CA LEU A 836 -4.07 -19.66 29.59
C LEU A 836 -3.15 -18.44 29.55
N SER A 837 -3.38 -17.52 28.61
CA SER A 837 -2.70 -16.21 28.59
C SER A 837 -3.68 -15.05 28.69
N LEU A 838 -3.57 -14.32 29.81
CA LEU A 838 -4.22 -13.03 30.08
C LEU A 838 -3.16 -11.92 30.26
N SER A 839 -2.01 -12.06 29.61
CA SER A 839 -0.94 -11.07 29.55
C SER A 839 -1.39 -9.76 28.86
N ALA A 840 -0.83 -8.60 29.17
CA ALA A 840 -1.17 -7.30 28.56
C ALA A 840 -2.68 -7.08 28.43
N ASN A 841 -3.34 -6.95 29.57
CA ASN A 841 -4.80 -6.88 29.68
C ASN A 841 -5.31 -5.85 30.69
N GLY A 842 -4.43 -5.02 31.29
CA GLY A 842 -4.80 -4.04 32.32
C GLY A 842 -5.24 -4.68 33.64
N ILE A 843 -4.74 -5.89 33.95
CA ILE A 843 -5.08 -6.59 35.20
C ILE A 843 -4.21 -6.03 36.32
N THR A 844 -4.83 -5.51 37.37
CA THR A 844 -4.14 -4.96 38.55
C THR A 844 -3.97 -6.03 39.63
N SER A 845 -3.43 -5.64 40.77
CA SER A 845 -3.44 -6.47 41.99
C SER A 845 -4.84 -6.93 42.42
N THR A 846 -5.93 -6.27 42.00
CA THR A 846 -7.30 -6.70 42.34
C THR A 846 -7.68 -7.97 41.60
N GLY A 847 -7.57 -7.99 40.27
CA GLY A 847 -7.81 -9.18 39.45
C GLY A 847 -6.77 -10.27 39.71
N GLY A 848 -5.52 -9.88 39.99
CA GLY A 848 -4.46 -10.81 40.41
C GLY A 848 -4.81 -11.62 41.67
N LYS A 849 -5.44 -10.99 42.67
CA LYS A 849 -5.94 -11.68 43.88
C LYS A 849 -7.07 -12.65 43.56
N LEU A 850 -8.06 -12.24 42.76
CA LEU A 850 -9.19 -13.09 42.38
C LEU A 850 -8.75 -14.34 41.60
N LEU A 851 -7.80 -14.16 40.67
CA LEU A 851 -7.15 -15.26 39.95
C LEU A 851 -6.38 -16.19 40.91
N ALA A 852 -5.65 -15.65 41.89
CA ALA A 852 -4.95 -16.44 42.89
C ALA A 852 -5.91 -17.32 43.71
N GLU A 853 -7.03 -16.77 44.20
CA GLU A 853 -8.03 -17.54 44.96
C GLU A 853 -8.62 -18.69 44.14
N ALA A 854 -9.03 -18.46 42.89
CA ALA A 854 -9.54 -19.54 42.03
C ALA A 854 -8.48 -20.61 41.71
N LEU A 855 -7.20 -20.21 41.62
CA LEU A 855 -6.10 -21.14 41.40
C LEU A 855 -5.66 -21.90 42.66
N LYS A 856 -6.13 -21.55 43.87
CA LYS A 856 -5.98 -22.46 45.04
C LYS A 856 -6.75 -23.77 44.84
N GLU A 857 -7.84 -23.72 44.07
CA GLU A 857 -8.77 -24.84 43.85
C GLU A 857 -8.50 -25.58 42.52
N ASN A 858 -8.06 -24.88 41.47
CA ASN A 858 -7.79 -25.50 40.16
C ASN A 858 -6.45 -26.28 40.14
N ASN A 859 -6.51 -27.60 39.93
CA ASN A 859 -5.33 -28.47 39.76
C ASN A 859 -5.07 -28.91 38.29
N VAL A 860 -5.71 -28.27 37.31
CA VAL A 860 -5.66 -28.63 35.88
C VAL A 860 -4.75 -27.72 35.07
N LEU A 861 -4.71 -26.42 35.38
CA LEU A 861 -3.86 -25.45 34.69
C LEU A 861 -2.38 -25.82 34.88
N ARG A 862 -1.59 -25.75 33.81
CA ARG A 862 -0.17 -26.14 33.76
C ARG A 862 0.73 -24.96 33.45
N ILE A 863 0.29 -24.05 32.57
CA ILE A 863 1.01 -22.86 32.15
C ILE A 863 0.07 -21.65 32.20
N PHE A 864 0.48 -20.60 32.93
CA PHE A 864 -0.29 -19.37 33.06
C PHE A 864 0.59 -18.15 32.75
N TRP A 865 0.12 -17.30 31.85
CA TRP A 865 0.80 -16.07 31.43
C TRP A 865 0.00 -14.83 31.86
N LEU A 866 0.59 -14.02 32.74
CA LEU A 866 0.13 -12.69 33.18
C LEU A 866 1.21 -11.61 32.94
N VAL A 867 1.98 -11.77 31.86
CA VAL A 867 3.06 -10.86 31.44
C VAL A 867 2.51 -9.47 31.09
N GLN A 868 3.25 -8.39 31.36
CA GLN A 868 2.85 -7.01 30.99
C GLN A 868 1.50 -6.60 31.59
N ASN A 869 1.31 -6.79 32.89
CA ASN A 869 0.12 -6.37 33.63
C ASN A 869 0.52 -5.42 34.78
N GLU A 870 -0.46 -4.98 35.58
CA GLU A 870 -0.32 -3.92 36.57
C GLU A 870 -0.40 -4.47 38.02
N MET A 871 0.09 -5.70 38.23
CA MET A 871 0.16 -6.29 39.57
C MET A 871 1.35 -5.74 40.36
N THR A 872 1.05 -5.20 41.53
CA THR A 872 1.96 -4.71 42.57
C THR A 872 2.15 -5.76 43.66
N ASP A 873 3.04 -5.46 44.62
CA ASP A 873 3.24 -6.27 45.83
C ASP A 873 1.96 -6.59 46.62
N ASP A 874 0.88 -5.81 46.47
CA ASP A 874 -0.42 -6.10 47.08
C ASP A 874 -1.00 -7.46 46.68
N ALA A 875 -0.68 -7.96 45.48
CA ALA A 875 -1.07 -9.30 45.04
C ALA A 875 -0.19 -10.42 45.64
N ALA A 876 1.04 -10.10 46.04
CA ALA A 876 2.05 -11.10 46.39
C ALA A 876 1.66 -12.02 47.56
N PRO A 877 0.99 -11.58 48.64
CA PRO A 877 0.51 -12.49 49.69
C PRO A 877 -0.50 -13.53 49.19
N HIS A 878 -1.41 -13.14 48.31
CA HIS A 878 -2.46 -14.02 47.77
C HIS A 878 -1.85 -15.01 46.75
N LEU A 879 -0.94 -14.51 45.91
CA LEU A 879 -0.13 -15.35 45.02
C LEU A 879 0.76 -16.32 45.80
N ALA A 880 1.30 -15.93 46.96
CA ALA A 880 2.08 -16.78 47.83
C ALA A 880 1.23 -17.89 48.49
N GLU A 881 0.01 -17.60 48.93
CA GLU A 881 -0.93 -18.64 49.39
C GLU A 881 -1.34 -19.59 48.26
N PHE A 882 -1.64 -19.04 47.07
CA PHE A 882 -1.88 -19.83 45.86
C PHE A 882 -0.72 -20.79 45.56
N ILE A 883 0.52 -20.29 45.53
CA ILE A 883 1.71 -21.12 45.29
C ILE A 883 1.86 -22.18 46.39
N LYS A 884 1.56 -21.89 47.66
CA LYS A 884 1.61 -22.88 48.74
C LYS A 884 0.57 -24.01 48.58
N ALA A 885 -0.63 -23.69 48.09
CA ALA A 885 -1.72 -24.65 47.95
C ALA A 885 -1.70 -25.44 46.63
N ASN A 886 -1.26 -24.82 45.52
CA ASN A 886 -1.48 -25.35 44.20
C ASN A 886 -0.49 -26.47 43.79
N THR A 887 -1.03 -27.62 43.39
CA THR A 887 -0.26 -28.79 42.93
C THR A 887 -0.26 -28.99 41.41
N GLY A 888 -0.95 -28.12 40.66
CA GLY A 888 -1.18 -28.28 39.23
C GLY A 888 -0.27 -27.42 38.33
N LEU A 889 -0.03 -26.16 38.69
CA LEU A 889 0.69 -25.22 37.86
C LEU A 889 2.19 -25.55 37.85
N THR A 890 2.79 -25.49 36.65
CA THR A 890 4.20 -25.86 36.43
C THR A 890 5.05 -24.69 35.93
N HIS A 891 4.44 -23.71 35.26
CA HIS A 891 5.12 -22.55 34.67
C HIS A 891 4.21 -21.31 34.87
N PHE A 892 4.72 -20.24 35.49
CA PHE A 892 3.92 -19.05 35.83
C PHE A 892 4.62 -17.72 35.49
N TRP A 893 4.26 -17.08 34.37
CA TRP A 893 4.97 -15.89 33.88
C TRP A 893 4.31 -14.59 34.35
N LEU A 894 5.05 -13.84 35.16
CA LEU A 894 4.74 -12.51 35.74
C LEU A 894 5.67 -11.40 35.19
N ILE A 895 6.38 -11.67 34.09
CA ILE A 895 7.30 -10.75 33.39
C ILE A 895 6.67 -9.37 33.21
N SER A 896 7.41 -8.30 33.47
CA SER A 896 6.96 -6.90 33.34
C SER A 896 5.63 -6.60 34.07
N ASN A 897 5.57 -6.92 35.36
CA ASN A 897 4.57 -6.36 36.29
C ASN A 897 5.25 -5.30 37.18
N GLN A 898 4.64 -4.95 38.30
CA GLN A 898 5.08 -3.91 39.23
C GLN A 898 5.47 -4.48 40.61
N PHE A 899 5.94 -5.74 40.67
CA PHE A 899 6.47 -6.33 41.90
C PHE A 899 7.84 -5.74 42.25
N THR A 900 8.09 -5.54 43.54
CA THR A 900 9.40 -5.13 44.08
C THR A 900 10.07 -6.28 44.83
N VAL A 901 11.26 -6.03 45.39
CA VAL A 901 11.93 -6.95 46.33
C VAL A 901 11.05 -7.40 47.51
N HIS A 902 10.01 -6.63 47.88
CA HIS A 902 9.07 -7.00 48.94
C HIS A 902 8.07 -8.08 48.49
N GLY A 903 7.38 -7.91 47.36
CA GLY A 903 6.51 -8.94 46.81
C GLY A 903 7.28 -10.20 46.42
N MET A 904 8.50 -10.04 45.89
CA MET A 904 9.35 -11.17 45.54
C MET A 904 9.76 -12.05 46.73
N LYS A 905 9.89 -11.49 47.94
CA LYS A 905 10.10 -12.28 49.18
C LYS A 905 8.93 -13.20 49.48
N HIS A 906 7.69 -12.72 49.40
CA HIS A 906 6.51 -13.56 49.63
C HIS A 906 6.41 -14.73 48.62
N LEU A 907 6.76 -14.47 47.35
CA LEU A 907 6.81 -15.52 46.33
C LEU A 907 7.93 -16.53 46.61
N ALA A 908 9.14 -16.07 46.95
CA ALA A 908 10.27 -16.94 47.31
C ALA A 908 9.99 -17.81 48.55
N GLU A 909 9.40 -17.24 49.60
CA GLU A 909 8.94 -17.98 50.78
C GLU A 909 7.93 -19.08 50.41
N ALA A 910 6.97 -18.77 49.53
CA ALA A 910 5.99 -19.75 49.06
C ALA A 910 6.60 -20.89 48.24
N LEU A 911 7.61 -20.60 47.42
CA LEU A 911 8.34 -21.60 46.64
C LEU A 911 9.04 -22.64 47.53
N THR A 912 9.44 -22.30 48.76
CA THR A 912 10.04 -23.30 49.68
C THR A 912 9.08 -24.44 50.06
N LEU A 913 7.76 -24.20 49.98
CA LEU A 913 6.71 -25.17 50.31
C LEU A 913 6.10 -25.83 49.07
N ASN A 914 6.27 -25.26 47.87
CA ASN A 914 5.79 -25.85 46.63
C ASN A 914 6.88 -26.69 45.93
N THR A 915 6.54 -27.90 45.48
CA THR A 915 7.44 -28.82 44.76
C THR A 915 7.04 -29.10 43.31
N ASN A 916 5.93 -28.53 42.83
CA ASN A 916 5.33 -28.81 41.51
C ASN A 916 5.61 -27.72 40.48
N LEU A 917 5.67 -26.46 40.92
CA LEU A 917 6.05 -25.32 40.07
C LEU A 917 7.53 -25.43 39.73
N LYS A 918 7.82 -25.52 38.43
CA LYS A 918 9.17 -25.73 37.88
C LYS A 918 9.87 -24.42 37.56
N GLU A 919 9.09 -23.40 37.21
CA GLU A 919 9.60 -22.10 36.82
C GLU A 919 8.55 -21.01 37.07
N ILE A 920 9.03 -19.84 37.48
CA ILE A 920 8.27 -18.60 37.63
C ILE A 920 9.14 -17.45 37.14
N CYS A 921 8.70 -16.80 36.06
CA CYS A 921 9.49 -15.79 35.36
C CYS A 921 8.95 -14.40 35.65
N VAL A 922 9.80 -13.55 36.22
CA VAL A 922 9.53 -12.23 36.81
C VAL A 922 10.43 -11.14 36.23
N LYS A 923 11.14 -11.44 35.14
CA LYS A 923 11.95 -10.50 34.36
C LYS A 923 11.29 -9.13 34.18
N GLY A 924 12.04 -8.05 34.40
CA GLY A 924 11.57 -6.69 34.14
C GLY A 924 10.46 -6.19 35.06
N ASN A 925 10.33 -6.78 36.26
CA ASN A 925 9.63 -6.16 37.40
C ASN A 925 10.53 -5.07 38.04
N GLN A 926 10.06 -4.43 39.12
CA GLN A 926 10.74 -3.31 39.77
C GLN A 926 11.80 -3.79 40.78
N LEU A 927 12.84 -4.45 40.28
CA LEU A 927 14.03 -4.87 41.04
C LEU A 927 15.31 -4.39 40.36
N SER A 928 16.33 -4.09 41.16
CA SER A 928 17.70 -3.88 40.69
C SER A 928 18.48 -5.18 40.61
N GLU A 929 19.56 -5.22 39.80
CA GLU A 929 20.43 -6.41 39.66
C GLU A 929 21.02 -6.89 41.01
N GLU A 930 21.17 -6.02 42.01
CA GLU A 930 21.60 -6.42 43.37
C GLU A 930 20.47 -7.10 44.16
N GLU A 931 19.21 -6.71 43.95
CA GLU A 931 18.06 -7.33 44.61
C GLU A 931 17.69 -8.67 43.98
N GLU A 932 17.89 -8.84 42.67
CA GLU A 932 17.70 -10.14 42.00
C GLU A 932 18.65 -11.21 42.56
N LYS A 933 19.89 -10.84 42.91
CA LYS A 933 20.88 -11.75 43.53
C LYS A 933 20.39 -12.34 44.87
N LEU A 934 19.52 -11.64 45.61
CA LEU A 934 18.96 -12.11 46.87
C LEU A 934 18.14 -13.40 46.72
N PHE A 935 17.69 -13.72 45.50
CA PHE A 935 16.86 -14.88 45.21
C PHE A 935 17.57 -15.93 44.32
N ALA A 936 18.85 -15.73 43.99
CA ALA A 936 19.59 -16.56 43.03
C ALA A 936 19.78 -18.04 43.46
N GLU A 937 19.51 -18.37 44.72
CA GLU A 937 19.51 -19.76 45.21
C GLU A 937 18.35 -20.59 44.63
N ASP A 938 17.16 -20.01 44.46
CA ASP A 938 16.02 -20.71 43.85
C ASP A 938 16.01 -20.57 42.32
N LYS A 939 16.61 -21.58 41.68
CA LYS A 939 16.76 -21.68 40.22
C LYS A 939 15.44 -21.79 39.43
N ARG A 940 14.29 -21.82 40.11
CA ARG A 940 12.95 -21.73 39.49
C ARG A 940 12.54 -20.28 39.23
N LEU A 941 13.09 -19.33 39.99
CA LEU A 941 12.83 -17.91 39.84
C LEU A 941 13.69 -17.34 38.71
N ARG A 942 13.07 -16.69 37.72
CA ARG A 942 13.75 -16.24 36.49
C ARG A 942 13.58 -14.76 36.24
N PHE A 943 14.72 -14.07 36.15
CA PHE A 943 14.82 -12.63 35.91
C PHE A 943 15.37 -12.28 34.51
N HIS A 944 15.91 -13.29 33.80
CA HIS A 944 16.62 -13.15 32.51
C HIS A 944 15.87 -13.79 31.33
#